data_AF-A0A7G2FKH3-F1
#
_entry.id   AF-A0A7G2FKH3-F1
#
_cell.length_a   1.000
_cell.length_b   1.000
_cell.length_c   1.000
_cell.angle_alpha   90.00
_cell.angle_beta   90.00
_cell.angle_gamma   90.00
#
_symmetry.space_group_name_H-M   'P 1'
#
loop_
_entity.id
_entity.type
_entity.pdbx_description
1 polymer ?
#
loop_
_entity_poly.entity_id
_entity_poly.type
_entity_poly.pdbx_seq_one_letter_code
_entity_poly.pdbx_strand_id
1 'polypeptide(L)'
;MVNLSRSVALISVFLLPLLSFSFSVDNPTDRRVLVLLDDLSLKSSHSIFFNTLKSRGFDLDFKLAEDSKLALQRYGQYLYDGLIIFAPSTERFGGSLDSKSIADFVDSGRDLILSADTAASDLIRGIATECGVDFDEDSSAMVIDHTSFSVSDVDGDHTLIAADDLVKSDVILGKTKIEAPVLFRGVAHSLNPTNNLVLKVLSASPSAYSANPSSKLSSPPQLTGSSISLVSVMQARNNARVVISGSVQLFSDRLIRSGVQKAGSPNQYEKSGNEQFVTELSKWVFHERGHLKAGNLVHHRVGETDEPAIYRIKDDLEFSVEIYEWSGKSWEPYVANDVQVQFYMMSPYVLKTLSTDKKGLFHTSFKVPDVYGVFQFKVEYEKLGYTTLSLSKQIPVRPYRHNEYERFIPTAYPYYGACFTTMAGFFVFSFVYLYHKVTKISAQSLISSGSSSIFRFFTSFVWKVCSKHWFWILFVIKVNIFLALINRPYLRQSMFLGMFSKTMEDKSNSSRNRTNNTPLPQQIRTDMGSLYSADLTAYNSACREDPDLQSFDSSLHQRTNRVINSLASGAQTRSLSFDALIEVSGCLLEMNQEVVRFIIESKEDVWDNKDLTCLVNAYFDSSIKTLDFCNAVDNCVKRARIGQMLLQFALKQFEMESSGSNKSVEPGTNKYAKTLEELNKFKASGDPFDGDFFMLLESVYEQQVMLLEILHKQKRKLDKKLKNIKYWKKISNVVFVTAFVSVLIFSVVAAAVAAPPVVTALAAALAVPIGSIGKWCNHLWKKYETAVKGQKDIVLSMRIGAYVTMKDMDNIRVHVDRLKIEMESMMQKVDFALKEKEEEVAVRLSMHEISKKFDVFTERIEEVGDNATKCSKNITLARTIVLRHILSFPSSSDSGQGNLIEAITL
;
A
#
# COMPACT_ATOMS: atom_id res chain seq x y z
N MET A 1 21.80 62.03 -33.02
CA MET A 1 22.74 60.89 -33.19
C MET A 1 23.30 60.31 -31.88
N VAL A 2 23.13 60.93 -30.70
CA VAL A 2 23.71 60.42 -29.43
C VAL A 2 22.76 59.49 -28.64
N ASN A 3 21.44 59.53 -28.90
CA ASN A 3 20.48 58.68 -28.17
C ASN A 3 20.22 57.30 -28.79
N LEU A 4 20.64 57.06 -30.05
CA LEU A 4 20.48 55.74 -30.68
C LEU A 4 21.64 54.78 -30.34
N SER A 5 22.82 55.33 -30.00
CA SER A 5 24.00 54.56 -29.61
C SER A 5 23.88 53.93 -28.21
N ARG A 6 23.19 54.59 -27.28
CA ARG A 6 22.98 54.05 -25.91
C ARG A 6 21.98 52.91 -25.87
N SER A 7 20.96 52.91 -26.74
CA SER A 7 19.99 51.82 -26.82
C SER A 7 20.57 50.56 -27.46
N VAL A 8 21.45 50.69 -28.45
CA VAL A 8 22.13 49.53 -29.08
C VAL A 8 23.17 48.91 -28.14
N ALA A 9 23.88 49.72 -27.34
CA ALA A 9 24.84 49.24 -26.35
C ALA A 9 24.17 48.58 -25.13
N LEU A 10 22.98 49.03 -24.71
CA LEU A 10 22.21 48.34 -23.66
C LEU A 10 21.59 47.03 -24.15
N ILE A 11 21.19 46.94 -25.42
CA ILE A 11 20.67 45.69 -26.01
C ILE A 11 21.80 44.66 -26.19
N SER A 12 23.03 45.07 -26.52
CA SER A 12 24.17 44.14 -26.60
C SER A 12 24.63 43.59 -25.25
N VAL A 13 24.39 44.32 -24.14
CA VAL A 13 24.76 43.87 -22.78
C VAL A 13 23.70 42.93 -22.18
N PHE A 14 22.43 43.02 -22.61
CA PHE A 14 21.39 42.05 -22.23
C PHE A 14 21.38 40.76 -23.07
N LEU A 15 22.13 40.72 -24.18
CA LEU A 15 22.28 39.55 -25.04
C LEU A 15 23.47 38.64 -24.68
N LEU A 16 24.25 38.97 -23.64
CA LEU A 16 25.51 38.30 -23.28
C LEU A 16 25.54 37.53 -21.94
N PRO A 17 24.40 36.99 -21.44
CA PRO A 17 24.44 35.77 -20.63
C PRO A 17 23.46 34.68 -21.12
N LEU A 18 23.16 34.61 -22.42
CA LEU A 18 22.27 33.60 -23.02
C LEU A 18 23.01 32.42 -23.69
N LEU A 19 24.34 32.35 -23.59
CA LEU A 19 25.14 31.21 -24.05
C LEU A 19 25.61 30.31 -22.91
N SER A 20 24.80 30.17 -21.86
CA SER A 20 24.88 28.99 -20.99
C SER A 20 24.01 27.92 -21.64
N PHE A 21 24.58 27.06 -22.48
CA PHE A 21 23.93 25.81 -22.88
C PHE A 21 23.76 24.97 -21.60
N SER A 22 22.67 25.19 -20.87
CA SER A 22 22.17 24.18 -19.95
C SER A 22 21.60 23.07 -20.82
N PHE A 23 21.97 21.82 -20.54
CA PHE A 23 21.36 20.61 -21.10
C PHE A 23 19.91 20.84 -21.55
N SER A 24 19.69 20.95 -22.86
CA SER A 24 18.35 20.94 -23.43
C SER A 24 18.02 19.48 -23.72
N VAL A 25 17.05 18.93 -23.00
CA VAL A 25 16.48 17.59 -23.26
C VAL A 25 16.11 17.46 -24.74
N ASP A 26 15.76 18.55 -25.41
CA ASP A 26 15.29 18.56 -26.79
C ASP A 26 16.40 18.50 -27.84
N ASN A 27 17.63 18.92 -27.53
CA ASN A 27 18.78 18.89 -28.45
C ASN A 27 20.07 18.59 -27.66
N PRO A 28 20.41 17.31 -27.44
CA PRO A 28 21.60 16.89 -26.70
C PRO A 28 22.89 17.02 -27.54
N THR A 29 23.09 18.15 -28.23
CA THR A 29 24.27 18.45 -29.05
C THR A 29 25.14 19.52 -28.39
N ASP A 30 26.43 19.56 -28.73
CA ASP A 30 27.41 20.57 -28.28
C ASP A 30 27.62 20.65 -26.75
N ARG A 31 27.76 19.48 -26.12
CA ARG A 31 27.97 19.38 -24.66
C ARG A 31 29.39 19.73 -24.25
N ARG A 32 29.49 20.53 -23.20
CA ARG A 32 30.76 20.83 -22.54
C ARG A 32 31.02 19.84 -21.41
N VAL A 33 32.16 19.16 -21.44
CA VAL A 33 32.53 18.11 -20.48
C VAL A 33 33.79 18.51 -19.73
N LEU A 34 33.74 18.45 -18.40
CA LEU A 34 34.91 18.65 -17.55
C LEU A 34 35.65 17.32 -17.38
N VAL A 35 36.95 17.32 -17.64
CA VAL A 35 37.83 16.17 -17.44
C VAL A 35 38.81 16.49 -16.32
N LEU A 36 38.68 15.78 -15.21
CA LEU A 36 39.60 15.84 -14.07
C LEU A 36 40.65 14.74 -14.20
N LEU A 37 41.91 15.14 -14.12
CA LEU A 37 43.06 14.24 -14.21
C LEU A 37 43.90 14.32 -12.94
N ASP A 38 44.44 13.18 -12.50
CA ASP A 38 45.51 13.16 -11.48
C ASP A 38 46.79 13.83 -12.02
N ASP A 39 47.18 13.47 -13.25
CA ASP A 39 48.34 14.03 -13.94
C ASP A 39 47.97 14.41 -15.38
N LEU A 40 48.51 15.53 -15.85
CA LEU A 40 48.35 16.01 -17.22
C LEU A 40 48.91 15.03 -18.25
N SER A 41 49.85 14.14 -17.86
CA SER A 41 50.33 13.06 -18.73
C SER A 41 49.20 12.14 -19.23
N LEU A 42 48.13 11.95 -18.43
CA LEU A 42 46.98 11.12 -18.80
C LEU A 42 46.28 11.61 -20.06
N LYS A 43 46.31 12.93 -20.33
CA LYS A 43 45.79 13.50 -21.57
C LYS A 43 46.48 12.94 -22.81
N SER A 44 47.79 12.66 -22.71
CA SER A 44 48.58 12.11 -23.81
C SER A 44 48.47 10.59 -23.92
N SER A 45 48.35 9.89 -22.79
CA SER A 45 48.25 8.42 -22.78
C SER A 45 46.86 7.87 -23.07
N HIS A 46 45.82 8.70 -22.98
CA HIS A 46 44.42 8.37 -23.28
C HIS A 46 43.89 9.17 -24.48
N SER A 47 44.79 9.56 -25.38
CA SER A 47 44.49 10.50 -26.46
C SER A 47 43.44 9.93 -27.43
N ILE A 48 43.43 8.62 -27.68
CA ILE A 48 42.48 7.98 -28.60
C ILE A 48 41.06 8.14 -28.06
N PHE A 49 40.83 7.86 -26.78
CA PHE A 49 39.52 8.01 -26.16
C PHE A 49 39.02 9.46 -26.23
N PHE A 50 39.86 10.42 -25.82
CA PHE A 50 39.49 11.84 -25.84
C PHE A 50 39.30 12.38 -27.26
N ASN A 51 40.09 11.92 -28.24
CA ASN A 51 39.92 12.31 -29.64
C ASN A 51 38.63 11.74 -30.23
N THR A 52 38.23 10.53 -29.86
CA THR A 52 36.92 9.97 -30.23
C THR A 52 35.78 10.85 -29.72
N LEU A 53 35.83 11.29 -28.45
CA LEU A 53 34.86 12.25 -27.91
C LEU A 53 34.86 13.59 -28.69
N LYS A 54 36.02 14.21 -28.90
CA LYS A 54 36.11 15.46 -29.66
C LYS A 54 35.59 15.33 -31.09
N SER A 55 35.87 14.22 -31.76
CA SER A 55 35.40 13.94 -33.13
C SER A 55 33.87 13.87 -33.24
N ARG A 56 33.18 13.60 -32.12
CA ARG A 56 31.71 13.56 -32.02
C ARG A 56 31.08 14.91 -31.61
N GLY A 57 31.89 15.95 -31.38
CA GLY A 57 31.41 17.30 -31.08
C GLY A 57 31.41 17.70 -29.61
N PHE A 58 32.04 16.92 -28.72
CA PHE A 58 32.16 17.28 -27.30
C PHE A 58 33.30 18.30 -27.08
N ASP A 59 33.02 19.38 -26.33
CA ASP A 59 34.04 20.32 -25.88
C ASP A 59 34.63 19.84 -24.55
N LEU A 60 35.89 19.41 -24.57
CA LEU A 60 36.58 18.83 -23.42
C LEU A 60 37.49 19.86 -22.75
N ASP A 61 37.15 20.21 -21.50
CA ASP A 61 37.94 21.09 -20.64
C ASP A 61 38.78 20.24 -19.67
N PHE A 62 40.11 20.26 -19.80
CA PHE A 62 41.02 19.44 -19.01
C PHE A 62 41.58 20.24 -17.84
N LYS A 63 41.41 19.72 -16.61
CA LYS A 63 41.95 20.32 -15.39
C LYS A 63 42.56 19.26 -14.48
N LEU A 64 43.51 19.69 -13.65
CA LEU A 64 44.01 18.86 -12.55
C LEU A 64 42.96 18.79 -11.46
N ALA A 65 42.81 17.62 -10.83
CA ALA A 65 41.80 17.39 -9.80
C ALA A 65 41.99 18.28 -8.55
N GLU A 66 43.21 18.73 -8.28
CA GLU A 66 43.57 19.60 -7.14
C GLU A 66 43.52 21.11 -7.47
N ASP A 67 43.07 21.51 -8.68
CA ASP A 67 43.06 22.93 -9.05
C ASP A 67 42.06 23.75 -8.21
N SER A 68 42.59 24.75 -7.49
CA SER A 68 41.82 25.70 -6.67
C SER A 68 40.70 26.45 -7.40
N LYS A 69 40.71 26.50 -8.75
CA LYS A 69 39.69 27.17 -9.56
C LYS A 69 38.56 26.26 -10.03
N LEU A 70 38.52 25.02 -9.54
CA LEU A 70 37.46 24.08 -9.88
C LEU A 70 36.12 24.49 -9.27
N ALA A 71 35.11 24.55 -10.13
CA ALA A 71 33.72 24.74 -9.77
C ALA A 71 32.84 24.09 -10.85
N LEU A 72 31.86 23.29 -10.43
CA LEU A 72 30.83 22.76 -11.34
C LEU A 72 29.69 23.76 -11.55
N GLN A 73 29.42 24.58 -10.54
CA GLN A 73 28.31 25.52 -10.51
C GLN A 73 28.80 26.93 -10.19
N ARG A 74 28.23 27.92 -10.87
CA ARG A 74 28.46 29.34 -10.59
C ARG A 74 27.14 30.10 -10.69
N TYR A 75 26.79 30.86 -9.64
CA TYR A 75 25.52 31.60 -9.54
C TYR A 75 24.27 30.73 -9.76
N GLY A 76 24.27 29.49 -9.26
CA GLY A 76 23.15 28.56 -9.40
C GLY A 76 23.07 27.85 -10.76
N GLN A 77 23.92 28.20 -11.73
CA GLN A 77 23.98 27.53 -13.03
C GLN A 77 25.20 26.61 -13.10
N TYR A 78 25.02 25.42 -13.67
CA TYR A 78 26.12 24.51 -13.93
C TYR A 78 26.87 24.89 -15.21
N LEU A 79 28.19 24.72 -15.18
CA LEU A 79 29.10 25.12 -16.25
C LEU A 79 29.39 24.00 -17.27
N TYR A 80 29.11 22.75 -16.91
CA TYR A 80 29.46 21.54 -17.66
C TYR A 80 28.30 20.55 -17.65
N ASP A 81 27.99 19.91 -18.76
CA ASP A 81 26.88 18.95 -18.89
C ASP A 81 27.30 17.50 -18.60
N GLY A 82 28.61 17.24 -18.55
CA GLY A 82 29.16 15.95 -18.16
C GLY A 82 30.48 16.11 -17.40
N LEU A 83 30.80 15.10 -16.60
CA LEU A 83 32.01 15.04 -15.79
C LEU A 83 32.74 13.71 -16.03
N ILE A 84 34.05 13.77 -16.27
CA ILE A 84 34.93 12.61 -16.37
C ILE A 84 35.99 12.75 -15.29
N ILE A 85 36.09 11.77 -14.40
CA ILE A 85 37.06 11.75 -13.29
C ILE A 85 38.04 10.61 -13.54
N PHE A 86 39.20 10.94 -14.11
CA PHE A 86 40.35 10.06 -14.27
C PHE A 86 41.43 10.46 -13.26
N ALA A 87 41.01 10.47 -12.00
CA ALA A 87 41.80 10.98 -10.88
C ALA A 87 41.68 10.04 -9.66
N PRO A 88 42.07 8.76 -9.78
CA PRO A 88 41.89 7.76 -8.73
C PRO A 88 42.60 8.12 -7.41
N SER A 89 43.80 8.72 -7.48
CA SER A 89 44.64 8.98 -6.29
C SER A 89 44.32 10.26 -5.54
N THR A 90 43.41 11.07 -6.07
CA THR A 90 43.03 12.35 -5.48
C THR A 90 42.30 12.16 -4.15
N GLU A 91 42.89 12.60 -3.03
CA GLU A 91 42.23 12.59 -1.72
C GLU A 91 41.17 13.70 -1.56
N ARG A 92 41.35 14.83 -2.26
CA ARG A 92 40.51 16.04 -2.14
C ARG A 92 40.45 16.76 -3.47
N PHE A 93 39.27 17.14 -3.92
CA PHE A 93 39.17 18.02 -5.08
C PHE A 93 39.53 19.46 -4.72
N GLY A 94 40.09 20.19 -5.67
CA GLY A 94 40.36 21.62 -5.54
C GLY A 94 39.10 22.48 -5.60
N GLY A 95 39.22 23.73 -5.14
CA GLY A 95 38.18 24.74 -5.26
C GLY A 95 36.95 24.46 -4.39
N SER A 96 35.76 24.53 -4.99
CA SER A 96 34.49 24.29 -4.30
C SER A 96 33.89 22.91 -4.60
N LEU A 97 34.67 22.02 -5.20
CA LEU A 97 34.21 20.68 -5.59
C LEU A 97 34.34 19.73 -4.39
N ASP A 98 33.26 19.03 -4.07
CA ASP A 98 33.20 18.03 -3.01
C ASP A 98 32.33 16.85 -3.46
N SER A 99 32.38 15.71 -2.74
CA SER A 99 31.56 14.52 -3.04
C SER A 99 30.08 14.86 -3.17
N LYS A 100 29.57 15.69 -2.26
CA LYS A 100 28.19 16.20 -2.30
C LYS A 100 27.89 17.01 -3.56
N SER A 101 28.84 17.84 -4.01
CA SER A 101 28.64 18.64 -5.23
C SER A 101 28.56 17.77 -6.48
N ILE A 102 29.24 16.62 -6.48
CA ILE A 102 29.17 15.62 -7.57
C ILE A 102 27.85 14.86 -7.51
N ALA A 103 27.37 14.48 -6.31
CA ALA A 103 26.04 13.91 -6.14
C ALA A 103 24.95 14.86 -6.64
N ASP A 104 24.97 16.14 -6.20
CA ASP A 104 24.05 17.18 -6.66
C ASP A 104 24.11 17.39 -8.20
N PHE A 105 25.29 17.21 -8.80
CA PHE A 105 25.48 17.27 -10.25
C PHE A 105 24.74 16.13 -10.96
N VAL A 106 24.89 14.89 -10.48
CA VAL A 106 24.15 13.72 -11.01
C VAL A 106 22.65 13.86 -10.77
N ASP A 107 22.23 14.31 -9.58
CA ASP A 107 20.82 14.58 -9.24
C ASP A 107 20.18 15.65 -10.12
N SER A 108 20.98 16.56 -10.68
CA SER A 108 20.52 17.54 -11.67
C SER A 108 20.30 16.99 -13.08
N GLY A 109 20.54 15.69 -13.31
CA GLY A 109 20.33 15.01 -14.60
C GLY A 109 21.57 14.94 -15.49
N ARG A 110 22.77 15.12 -14.92
CA ARG A 110 24.04 15.21 -15.69
C ARG A 110 24.85 13.93 -15.59
N ASP A 111 25.65 13.70 -16.62
CA ASP A 111 26.32 12.42 -16.82
C ASP A 111 27.72 12.39 -16.16
N LEU A 112 28.11 11.23 -15.65
CA LEU A 112 29.38 11.02 -14.94
C LEU A 112 30.11 9.77 -15.45
N ILE A 113 31.40 9.90 -15.71
CA ILE A 113 32.31 8.76 -15.91
C ILE A 113 33.34 8.81 -14.79
N LEU A 114 33.31 7.82 -13.90
CA LEU A 114 34.24 7.63 -12.81
C LEU A 114 35.15 6.45 -13.12
N SER A 115 36.46 6.66 -13.07
CA SER A 115 37.42 5.56 -13.11
C SER A 115 38.25 5.52 -11.83
N ALA A 116 38.51 4.30 -11.38
CA ALA A 116 39.36 3.97 -10.25
C ALA A 116 40.55 3.13 -10.72
N ASP A 117 41.53 2.98 -9.83
CA ASP A 117 42.63 2.02 -9.96
C ASP A 117 43.01 1.58 -8.53
N THR A 118 44.05 0.78 -8.37
CA THR A 118 44.61 0.39 -7.05
C THR A 118 44.88 1.58 -6.15
N ALA A 119 45.29 2.72 -6.71
CA ALA A 119 45.49 3.96 -5.99
C ALA A 119 44.19 4.71 -5.61
N ALA A 120 43.01 4.10 -5.75
CA ALA A 120 41.73 4.75 -5.47
C ALA A 120 41.64 5.24 -4.01
N SER A 121 41.52 6.54 -3.84
CA SER A 121 41.33 7.20 -2.54
C SER A 121 39.94 6.93 -1.94
N ASP A 122 39.81 7.18 -0.64
CA ASP A 122 38.52 7.08 0.06
C ASP A 122 37.46 8.02 -0.52
N LEU A 123 37.86 9.15 -1.11
CA LEU A 123 36.96 10.08 -1.80
C LEU A 123 36.34 9.43 -3.05
N ILE A 124 37.16 8.82 -3.91
CA ILE A 124 36.71 8.15 -5.13
C ILE A 124 35.84 6.94 -4.79
N ARG A 125 36.22 6.19 -3.75
CA ARG A 125 35.45 5.07 -3.21
C ARG A 125 34.10 5.53 -2.68
N GLY A 126 34.07 6.61 -1.90
CA GLY A 126 32.83 7.20 -1.38
C GLY A 126 31.87 7.63 -2.49
N ILE A 127 32.36 8.28 -3.55
CA ILE A 127 31.52 8.68 -4.70
C ILE A 127 30.93 7.46 -5.42
N ALA A 128 31.70 6.37 -5.56
CA ALA A 128 31.21 5.14 -6.14
C ALA A 128 30.14 4.45 -5.26
N THR A 129 30.36 4.44 -3.93
CA THR A 129 29.39 3.89 -2.97
C THR A 129 28.08 4.69 -2.96
N GLU A 130 28.12 6.02 -3.09
CA GLU A 130 26.90 6.85 -3.27
C GLU A 130 26.14 6.49 -4.56
N CYS A 131 26.84 5.99 -5.58
CA CYS A 131 26.25 5.46 -6.81
C CYS A 131 25.88 3.97 -6.73
N GLY A 132 26.01 3.32 -5.57
CA GLY A 132 25.66 1.92 -5.34
C GLY A 132 26.69 0.90 -5.82
N VAL A 133 27.96 1.30 -5.97
CA VAL A 133 29.09 0.45 -6.36
C VAL A 133 30.15 0.45 -5.26
N ASP A 134 30.49 -0.73 -4.75
CA ASP A 134 31.47 -0.86 -3.67
C ASP A 134 32.76 -1.49 -4.19
N PHE A 135 33.84 -0.71 -4.20
CA PHE A 135 35.20 -1.18 -4.51
C PHE A 135 35.74 -2.06 -3.38
N ASP A 136 36.67 -2.96 -3.69
CA ASP A 136 37.34 -3.79 -2.69
C ASP A 136 38.05 -2.95 -1.61
N GLU A 137 37.77 -3.21 -0.34
CA GLU A 137 38.31 -2.51 0.84
C GLU A 137 39.85 -2.53 0.88
N ASP A 138 40.47 -3.60 0.36
CA ASP A 138 41.93 -3.64 0.27
C ASP A 138 42.43 -2.72 -0.87
N SER A 139 43.02 -1.58 -0.49
CA SER A 139 43.66 -0.64 -1.41
C SER A 139 44.73 -1.27 -2.32
N SER A 140 45.34 -2.38 -1.90
CA SER A 140 46.37 -3.07 -2.67
C SER A 140 45.82 -4.24 -3.50
N ALA A 141 44.53 -4.53 -3.41
CA ALA A 141 43.92 -5.63 -4.14
C ALA A 141 43.69 -5.30 -5.62
N MET A 142 43.97 -6.27 -6.47
CA MET A 142 43.69 -6.25 -7.90
C MET A 142 42.89 -7.48 -8.29
N VAL A 143 42.19 -7.39 -9.42
CA VAL A 143 41.56 -8.57 -10.02
C VAL A 143 42.64 -9.50 -10.54
N ILE A 144 42.64 -10.74 -10.06
CA ILE A 144 43.54 -11.82 -10.49
C ILE A 144 42.69 -12.94 -11.07
N ASP A 145 43.09 -13.44 -12.24
CA ASP A 145 42.50 -14.64 -12.83
C ASP A 145 43.56 -15.48 -13.54
N HIS A 146 43.86 -16.66 -13.00
CA HIS A 146 44.86 -17.54 -13.60
C HIS A 146 44.35 -18.35 -14.80
N THR A 147 43.09 -18.17 -15.20
CA THR A 147 42.45 -18.89 -16.30
C THR A 147 42.07 -17.99 -17.47
N SER A 148 41.62 -16.75 -17.21
CA SER A 148 41.21 -15.78 -18.25
C SER A 148 42.11 -14.54 -18.30
N PHE A 149 43.42 -14.70 -18.11
CA PHE A 149 44.39 -13.63 -18.31
C PHE A 149 44.85 -13.53 -19.77
N SER A 150 45.42 -12.37 -20.13
CA SER A 150 46.07 -12.17 -21.41
C SER A 150 47.49 -12.74 -21.39
N VAL A 151 47.85 -13.59 -22.37
CA VAL A 151 49.21 -14.15 -22.51
C VAL A 151 50.26 -13.05 -22.72
N SER A 152 49.84 -11.85 -23.11
CA SER A 152 50.70 -10.66 -23.23
C SER A 152 51.08 -10.02 -21.88
N ASP A 153 50.62 -10.57 -20.75
CA ASP A 153 51.01 -10.10 -19.41
C ASP A 153 52.49 -10.38 -19.15
N VAL A 154 53.29 -9.32 -19.09
CA VAL A 154 54.76 -9.40 -18.96
C VAL A 154 55.18 -9.72 -17.52
N ASP A 155 54.34 -9.34 -16.56
CA ASP A 155 54.67 -9.41 -15.12
C ASP A 155 54.49 -10.83 -14.56
N GLY A 156 53.71 -11.69 -15.23
CA GLY A 156 53.45 -13.08 -14.80
C GLY A 156 52.49 -13.21 -13.61
N ASP A 157 52.00 -12.09 -13.07
CA ASP A 157 51.09 -12.05 -11.91
C ASP A 157 49.62 -12.35 -12.25
N HIS A 158 49.31 -12.53 -13.55
CA HIS A 158 47.97 -12.82 -14.07
C HIS A 158 46.93 -11.75 -13.68
N THR A 159 47.36 -10.48 -13.67
CA THR A 159 46.53 -9.31 -13.31
C THR A 159 45.90 -8.63 -14.53
N LEU A 160 46.44 -8.88 -15.73
CA LEU A 160 45.86 -8.40 -16.98
C LEU A 160 44.77 -9.36 -17.46
N ILE A 161 43.52 -9.03 -17.16
CA ILE A 161 42.35 -9.87 -17.43
C ILE A 161 41.88 -9.67 -18.88
N ALA A 162 41.63 -10.78 -19.58
CA ALA A 162 40.97 -10.82 -20.88
C ALA A 162 39.49 -11.20 -20.70
N ALA A 163 38.66 -10.19 -20.49
CA ALA A 163 37.24 -10.34 -20.17
C ALA A 163 36.37 -10.40 -21.44
N ASP A 164 35.47 -11.39 -21.47
CA ASP A 164 34.54 -11.66 -22.57
C ASP A 164 33.06 -11.71 -22.12
N ASP A 165 32.79 -11.64 -20.81
CA ASP A 165 31.43 -11.60 -20.25
C ASP A 165 30.87 -10.18 -20.25
N LEU A 166 30.16 -9.86 -21.34
CA LEU A 166 29.55 -8.57 -21.61
C LEU A 166 28.04 -8.61 -21.42
N VAL A 167 27.45 -7.49 -20.98
CA VAL A 167 25.99 -7.34 -20.91
C VAL A 167 25.34 -7.55 -22.29
N LYS A 168 24.28 -8.35 -22.31
CA LYS A 168 23.47 -8.60 -23.52
C LYS A 168 22.48 -7.46 -23.76
N SER A 169 22.98 -6.29 -24.15
CA SER A 169 22.16 -5.13 -24.50
C SER A 169 22.72 -4.36 -25.69
N ASP A 170 22.01 -4.42 -26.82
CA ASP A 170 22.34 -3.67 -28.04
C ASP A 170 22.24 -2.16 -27.84
N VAL A 171 21.52 -1.71 -26.81
CA VAL A 171 21.32 -0.30 -26.48
C VAL A 171 22.55 0.26 -25.77
N ILE A 172 23.22 -0.54 -24.94
CA ILE A 172 24.40 -0.09 -24.19
C ILE A 172 25.66 -0.29 -25.04
N LEU A 173 25.84 -1.48 -25.64
CA LEU A 173 27.07 -1.85 -26.35
C LEU A 173 26.97 -1.78 -27.88
N GLY A 174 25.79 -1.48 -28.42
CA GLY A 174 25.56 -1.41 -29.86
C GLY A 174 25.18 -2.76 -30.48
N LYS A 175 24.71 -2.71 -31.73
CA LYS A 175 24.28 -3.89 -32.50
C LYS A 175 25.46 -4.75 -32.95
N THR A 176 26.62 -4.14 -33.14
CA THR A 176 27.86 -4.82 -33.53
C THR A 176 28.45 -5.49 -32.30
N LYS A 177 28.53 -6.82 -32.33
CA LYS A 177 29.12 -7.59 -31.23
C LYS A 177 30.62 -7.28 -31.13
N ILE A 178 31.12 -7.27 -29.90
CA ILE A 178 32.54 -7.14 -29.60
C ILE A 178 33.12 -8.55 -29.65
N GLU A 179 33.87 -8.87 -30.72
CA GLU A 179 34.41 -10.22 -30.94
C GLU A 179 35.70 -10.48 -30.16
N ALA A 180 36.56 -9.46 -30.03
CA ALA A 180 37.80 -9.54 -29.28
C ALA A 180 37.56 -9.27 -27.78
N PRO A 181 38.18 -10.04 -26.86
CA PRO A 181 38.10 -9.77 -25.42
C PRO A 181 38.56 -8.36 -25.04
N VAL A 182 37.97 -7.82 -23.99
CA VAL A 182 38.34 -6.53 -23.40
C VAL A 182 39.44 -6.76 -22.36
N LEU A 183 40.55 -6.05 -22.51
CA LEU A 183 41.65 -6.06 -21.57
C LEU A 183 41.37 -5.12 -20.40
N PHE A 184 41.50 -5.63 -19.18
CA PHE A 184 41.26 -4.91 -17.95
C PHE A 184 42.38 -5.18 -16.94
N ARG A 185 42.87 -4.14 -16.26
CA ARG A 185 43.81 -4.24 -15.13
C ARG A 185 43.46 -3.16 -14.12
N GLY A 186 43.03 -3.55 -12.91
CA GLY A 186 42.57 -2.62 -11.90
C GLY A 186 41.90 -3.31 -10.71
N VAL A 187 41.10 -2.54 -9.97
CA VAL A 187 40.41 -2.97 -8.74
C VAL A 187 39.08 -3.62 -9.06
N ALA A 188 38.71 -4.65 -8.27
CA ALA A 188 37.38 -5.25 -8.31
C ALA A 188 36.35 -4.35 -7.62
N HIS A 189 35.12 -4.33 -8.15
CA HIS A 189 33.99 -3.81 -7.39
C HIS A 189 32.80 -4.76 -7.43
N SER A 190 31.92 -4.60 -6.45
CA SER A 190 30.68 -5.33 -6.31
C SER A 190 29.48 -4.39 -6.39
N LEU A 191 28.32 -4.98 -6.66
CA LEU A 191 27.06 -4.26 -6.73
C LEU A 191 26.15 -4.71 -5.59
N ASN A 192 25.44 -3.76 -5.00
CA ASN A 192 24.41 -4.09 -4.03
C ASN A 192 23.20 -4.73 -4.73
N PRO A 193 22.83 -5.99 -4.42
CA PRO A 193 21.73 -6.69 -5.08
C PRO A 193 20.36 -6.08 -4.81
N THR A 194 20.22 -5.20 -3.82
CA THR A 194 18.98 -4.47 -3.53
C THR A 194 18.78 -3.25 -4.43
N ASN A 195 19.82 -2.79 -5.13
CA ASN A 195 19.75 -1.63 -6.00
C ASN A 195 19.45 -2.04 -7.44
N ASN A 196 18.24 -1.75 -7.90
CA ASN A 196 17.77 -2.11 -9.23
C ASN A 196 18.25 -1.14 -10.33
N LEU A 197 18.89 -0.03 -9.96
CA LEU A 197 19.32 1.02 -10.90
C LEU A 197 20.73 0.80 -11.44
N VAL A 198 21.49 -0.12 -10.84
CA VAL A 198 22.90 -0.40 -11.16
C VAL A 198 23.01 -1.76 -11.84
N LEU A 199 23.86 -1.84 -12.87
CA LEU A 199 24.02 -3.00 -13.73
C LEU A 199 25.50 -3.26 -14.02
N LYS A 200 25.90 -4.53 -14.05
CA LYS A 200 27.21 -4.97 -14.55
C LYS A 200 27.23 -4.90 -16.08
N VAL A 201 28.17 -4.16 -16.65
CA VAL A 201 28.39 -4.10 -18.10
C VAL A 201 29.49 -5.06 -18.52
N LEU A 202 30.57 -5.10 -17.74
CA LEU A 202 31.68 -6.04 -17.91
C LEU A 202 31.88 -6.79 -16.59
N SER A 203 31.76 -8.11 -16.65
CA SER A 203 31.92 -8.99 -15.49
C SER A 203 33.25 -9.74 -15.56
N ALA A 204 33.79 -10.08 -14.39
CA ALA A 204 34.93 -10.99 -14.33
C ALA A 204 34.48 -12.44 -14.56
N SER A 205 35.43 -13.32 -14.88
CA SER A 205 35.15 -14.74 -15.00
C SER A 205 34.76 -15.35 -13.64
N PRO A 206 34.07 -16.51 -13.61
CA PRO A 206 33.74 -17.20 -12.36
C PRO A 206 34.96 -17.66 -11.55
N SER A 207 36.15 -17.71 -12.15
CA SER A 207 37.42 -18.10 -11.52
C SER A 207 38.25 -16.92 -11.02
N ALA A 208 37.85 -15.68 -11.33
CA ALA A 208 38.54 -14.49 -10.87
C ALA A 208 38.33 -14.25 -9.37
N TYR A 209 39.31 -13.62 -8.74
CA TYR A 209 39.21 -13.16 -7.35
C TYR A 209 39.98 -11.85 -7.19
N SER A 210 39.65 -11.09 -6.14
CA SER A 210 40.34 -9.84 -5.83
C SER A 210 41.31 -10.06 -4.66
N ALA A 211 42.59 -9.77 -4.86
CA ALA A 211 43.62 -9.89 -3.82
C ALA A 211 44.88 -9.09 -4.19
N ASN A 212 45.74 -8.84 -3.21
CA ASN A 212 47.06 -8.26 -3.45
C ASN A 212 48.02 -9.33 -4.03
N PRO A 213 48.54 -9.17 -5.27
CA PRO A 213 49.37 -10.17 -5.95
C PRO A 213 50.74 -10.40 -5.27
N SER A 214 51.24 -9.42 -4.51
CA SER A 214 52.52 -9.52 -3.80
C SER A 214 52.41 -10.23 -2.44
N SER A 215 51.19 -10.46 -1.95
CA SER A 215 50.95 -11.01 -0.62
C SER A 215 50.46 -12.46 -0.68
N LYS A 216 50.86 -13.28 0.30
CA LYS A 216 50.33 -14.65 0.42
C LYS A 216 48.92 -14.58 1.02
N LEU A 217 47.96 -15.11 0.27
CA LEU A 217 46.56 -15.19 0.69
C LEU A 217 46.39 -16.18 1.85
N SER A 218 46.00 -15.68 3.03
CA SER A 218 45.80 -16.47 4.26
C SER A 218 44.33 -16.79 4.54
N SER A 219 43.41 -15.92 4.11
CA SER A 219 41.96 -16.06 4.19
C SER A 219 41.34 -15.96 2.81
N PRO A 220 40.13 -16.52 2.58
CA PRO A 220 39.44 -16.33 1.31
C PRO A 220 39.20 -14.83 1.04
N PRO A 221 39.36 -14.37 -0.21
CA PRO A 221 39.16 -12.97 -0.55
C PRO A 221 37.68 -12.60 -0.50
N GLN A 222 37.39 -11.33 -0.21
CA GLN A 222 36.00 -10.87 -0.03
C GLN A 222 35.21 -10.95 -1.34
N LEU A 223 35.83 -10.56 -2.45
CA LEU A 223 35.22 -10.59 -3.77
C LEU A 223 35.76 -11.77 -4.60
N THR A 224 34.86 -12.65 -5.03
CA THR A 224 35.19 -13.87 -5.79
C THR A 224 34.18 -14.17 -6.88
N GLY A 225 34.67 -14.72 -7.98
CA GLY A 225 33.90 -15.18 -9.13
C GLY A 225 33.01 -14.11 -9.76
N SER A 226 31.81 -14.51 -10.16
CA SER A 226 30.84 -13.66 -10.86
C SER A 226 30.25 -12.52 -10.01
N SER A 227 30.58 -12.47 -8.71
CA SER A 227 30.25 -11.31 -7.86
C SER A 227 31.05 -10.07 -8.29
N ILE A 228 32.25 -10.25 -8.84
CA ILE A 228 33.13 -9.18 -9.31
C ILE A 228 32.58 -8.57 -10.60
N SER A 229 32.38 -7.25 -10.59
CA SER A 229 32.20 -6.43 -11.78
C SER A 229 33.48 -5.63 -12.04
N LEU A 230 33.83 -5.51 -13.32
CA LEU A 230 34.98 -4.72 -13.77
C LEU A 230 34.54 -3.32 -14.23
N VAL A 231 33.35 -3.26 -14.87
CA VAL A 231 32.70 -2.03 -15.29
C VAL A 231 31.21 -2.14 -15.00
N SER A 232 30.67 -1.15 -14.29
CA SER A 232 29.25 -1.05 -13.99
C SER A 232 28.67 0.28 -14.47
N VAL A 233 27.37 0.28 -14.70
CA VAL A 233 26.60 1.48 -15.07
C VAL A 233 25.45 1.66 -14.10
N MET A 234 25.11 2.92 -13.84
CA MET A 234 23.90 3.32 -13.13
C MET A 234 23.07 4.21 -14.03
N GLN A 235 21.76 3.97 -14.05
CA GLN A 235 20.78 4.91 -14.60
C GLN A 235 19.91 5.43 -13.46
N ALA A 236 20.06 6.71 -13.13
CA ALA A 236 19.30 7.34 -12.06
C ALA A 236 17.84 7.59 -12.47
N ARG A 237 16.97 7.88 -11.49
CA ARG A 237 15.52 8.12 -11.72
C ARG A 237 15.23 9.37 -12.55
N ASN A 238 16.14 10.33 -12.53
CA ASN A 238 16.14 11.53 -13.37
C ASN A 238 16.76 11.29 -14.76
N ASN A 239 17.04 10.02 -15.11
CA ASN A 239 17.72 9.57 -16.31
C ASN A 239 19.21 9.96 -16.44
N ALA A 240 19.87 10.49 -15.41
CA ALA A 240 21.33 10.69 -15.44
C ALA A 240 22.06 9.34 -15.59
N ARG A 241 23.13 9.31 -16.39
CA ARG A 241 23.91 8.10 -16.66
C ARG A 241 25.29 8.18 -16.02
N VAL A 242 25.62 7.16 -15.24
CA VAL A 242 26.91 7.05 -14.58
C VAL A 242 27.60 5.76 -15.03
N VAL A 243 28.87 5.87 -15.43
CA VAL A 243 29.78 4.72 -15.62
C VAL A 243 30.81 4.71 -14.50
N ILE A 244 31.01 3.53 -13.91
CA ILE A 244 32.03 3.29 -12.91
C ILE A 244 32.92 2.15 -13.42
N SER A 245 34.21 2.44 -13.57
CA SER A 245 35.21 1.48 -14.00
C SER A 245 36.30 1.32 -12.94
N GLY A 246 36.65 0.08 -12.60
CA GLY A 246 37.77 -0.20 -11.69
C GLY A 246 39.17 -0.05 -12.31
N SER A 247 39.27 0.43 -13.56
CA SER A 247 40.55 0.60 -14.26
C SER A 247 40.57 1.87 -15.11
N VAL A 248 41.48 2.79 -14.79
CA VAL A 248 41.83 3.91 -15.69
C VAL A 248 42.47 3.38 -16.97
N GLN A 249 43.29 2.32 -16.87
CA GLN A 249 44.03 1.75 -18.00
C GLN A 249 43.11 1.18 -19.10
N LEU A 250 41.87 0.82 -18.77
CA LEU A 250 40.85 0.39 -19.73
C LEU A 250 40.70 1.39 -20.90
N PHE A 251 40.83 2.69 -20.59
CA PHE A 251 40.69 3.80 -21.54
C PHE A 251 42.01 4.20 -22.22
N SER A 252 43.13 3.55 -21.87
CA SER A 252 44.47 3.94 -22.32
C SER A 252 44.76 3.53 -23.75
N ASP A 253 45.57 4.34 -24.44
CA ASP A 253 46.01 4.09 -25.80
C ASP A 253 46.82 2.77 -25.90
N ARG A 254 47.48 2.38 -24.80
CA ARG A 254 48.22 1.12 -24.68
C ARG A 254 47.30 -0.08 -24.82
N LEU A 255 46.25 -0.18 -23.99
CA LEU A 255 45.33 -1.33 -24.04
C LEU A 255 44.44 -1.30 -25.29
N ILE A 256 44.12 -0.12 -25.80
CA ILE A 256 43.37 0.05 -27.05
C ILE A 256 44.16 -0.50 -28.27
N ARG A 257 45.48 -0.34 -28.29
CA ARG A 257 46.33 -0.79 -29.42
C ARG A 257 46.90 -2.20 -29.26
N SER A 258 46.90 -2.75 -28.05
CA SER A 258 47.44 -4.09 -27.81
C SER A 258 46.56 -5.16 -28.43
N GLY A 259 47.19 -6.18 -29.00
CA GLY A 259 46.53 -7.45 -29.31
C GLY A 259 46.14 -8.20 -28.05
N VAL A 260 45.22 -9.15 -28.19
CA VAL A 260 44.75 -9.96 -27.06
C VAL A 260 44.71 -11.43 -27.45
N GLN A 261 45.27 -12.26 -26.56
CA GLN A 261 45.15 -13.71 -26.59
C GLN A 261 44.80 -14.17 -25.18
N LYS A 262 43.58 -14.70 -25.01
CA LYS A 262 43.11 -15.23 -23.72
C LYS A 262 43.77 -16.58 -23.45
N ALA A 263 44.25 -16.78 -22.23
CA ALA A 263 44.84 -18.05 -21.81
C ALA A 263 43.83 -19.21 -22.04
N GLY A 264 44.31 -20.30 -22.66
CA GLY A 264 43.47 -21.45 -23.02
C GLY A 264 42.60 -21.28 -24.28
N SER A 265 42.57 -20.11 -24.92
CA SER A 265 41.90 -19.90 -26.21
C SER A 265 42.88 -19.95 -27.38
N PRO A 266 42.55 -20.63 -28.49
CA PRO A 266 43.38 -20.61 -29.70
C PRO A 266 43.25 -19.29 -30.48
N ASN A 267 42.24 -18.47 -30.19
CA ASN A 267 41.96 -17.25 -30.93
C ASN A 267 42.88 -16.11 -30.46
N GLN A 268 43.69 -15.59 -31.38
CA GLN A 268 44.50 -14.41 -31.20
C GLN A 268 43.92 -13.26 -32.02
N TYR A 269 43.72 -12.12 -31.39
CA TYR A 269 43.22 -10.91 -32.04
C TYR A 269 44.33 -9.88 -32.11
N GLU A 270 44.50 -9.23 -33.27
CA GLU A 270 45.51 -8.18 -33.47
C GLU A 270 45.25 -6.95 -32.61
N LYS A 271 43.98 -6.67 -32.30
CA LYS A 271 43.54 -5.54 -31.47
C LYS A 271 42.52 -6.01 -30.43
N SER A 272 42.60 -5.46 -29.22
CA SER A 272 41.64 -5.71 -28.15
C SER A 272 40.26 -5.12 -28.46
N GLY A 273 39.24 -5.61 -27.75
CA GLY A 273 37.88 -5.06 -27.81
C GLY A 273 37.72 -3.68 -27.15
N ASN A 274 38.77 -3.13 -26.51
CA ASN A 274 38.68 -1.93 -25.67
C ASN A 274 38.18 -0.70 -26.42
N GLU A 275 38.65 -0.46 -27.64
CA GLU A 275 38.25 0.71 -28.42
C GLU A 275 36.74 0.71 -28.69
N GLN A 276 36.23 -0.42 -29.19
CA GLN A 276 34.80 -0.58 -29.47
C GLN A 276 33.99 -0.50 -28.17
N PHE A 277 34.42 -1.20 -27.12
CA PHE A 277 33.74 -1.21 -25.83
C PHE A 277 33.58 0.20 -25.25
N VAL A 278 34.67 0.93 -25.10
CA VAL A 278 34.69 2.28 -24.51
C VAL A 278 33.96 3.28 -25.42
N THR A 279 34.06 3.14 -26.74
CA THR A 279 33.37 3.99 -27.70
C THR A 279 31.85 3.82 -27.63
N GLU A 280 31.37 2.58 -27.54
CA GLU A 280 29.93 2.29 -27.44
C GLU A 280 29.37 2.66 -26.06
N LEU A 281 30.12 2.38 -25.00
CA LEU A 281 29.75 2.77 -23.64
C LEU A 281 29.65 4.29 -23.48
N SER A 282 30.59 5.05 -24.04
CA SER A 282 30.54 6.52 -24.00
C SER A 282 29.37 7.12 -24.78
N LYS A 283 28.97 6.51 -25.92
CA LYS A 283 27.75 6.90 -26.64
C LYS A 283 26.50 6.70 -25.78
N TRP A 284 26.45 5.61 -25.02
CA TRP A 284 25.36 5.37 -24.09
C TRP A 284 25.36 6.40 -22.96
N VAL A 285 26.49 6.64 -22.28
CA VAL A 285 26.57 7.61 -21.17
C VAL A 285 26.08 9.00 -21.59
N PHE A 286 26.60 9.55 -22.69
CA PHE A 286 26.27 10.91 -23.10
C PHE A 286 24.98 11.03 -23.92
N HIS A 287 24.04 10.10 -23.73
CA HIS A 287 22.72 10.07 -24.38
C HIS A 287 22.73 10.11 -25.91
N GLU A 288 23.79 9.65 -26.58
CA GLU A 288 23.79 9.51 -28.05
C GLU A 288 22.93 8.31 -28.51
N ARG A 289 22.56 7.41 -27.60
CA ARG A 289 21.72 6.23 -27.85
C ARG A 289 20.77 5.94 -26.70
N GLY A 290 19.63 5.31 -27.00
CA GLY A 290 18.71 4.82 -25.98
C GLY A 290 18.07 5.95 -25.19
N HIS A 291 17.99 7.14 -25.76
CA HIS A 291 17.33 8.29 -25.15
C HIS A 291 15.96 8.45 -25.81
N LEU A 292 14.91 8.19 -25.04
CA LEU A 292 13.53 8.21 -25.47
C LEU A 292 12.85 9.51 -25.04
N LYS A 293 11.98 10.01 -25.90
CA LYS A 293 11.08 11.13 -25.62
C LYS A 293 9.67 10.73 -26.01
N ALA A 294 8.73 10.96 -25.11
CA ALA A 294 7.33 10.84 -25.42
C ALA A 294 6.69 12.23 -25.53
N GLY A 295 5.80 12.38 -26.51
CA GLY A 295 5.09 13.62 -26.81
C GLY A 295 3.67 13.35 -27.29
N ASN A 296 2.90 14.43 -27.45
CA ASN A 296 1.58 14.41 -28.08
C ASN A 296 0.66 13.30 -27.56
N LEU A 297 0.51 13.21 -26.24
CA LEU A 297 -0.46 12.30 -25.63
C LEU A 297 -1.87 12.84 -25.86
N VAL A 298 -2.66 12.08 -26.62
CA VAL A 298 -4.03 12.42 -27.01
C VAL A 298 -5.00 11.35 -26.51
N HIS A 299 -6.14 11.77 -26.00
CA HIS A 299 -7.25 10.86 -25.69
C HIS A 299 -8.61 11.48 -25.97
N HIS A 300 -9.52 10.71 -26.55
CA HIS A 300 -10.87 11.17 -26.87
C HIS A 300 -11.87 10.01 -26.80
N ARG A 301 -13.16 10.32 -26.98
CA ARG A 301 -14.17 9.26 -27.15
C ARG A 301 -14.08 8.71 -28.58
N VAL A 302 -14.48 7.47 -28.77
CA VAL A 302 -14.56 6.87 -30.11
C VAL A 302 -15.52 7.70 -30.98
N GLY A 303 -15.03 8.20 -32.12
CA GLY A 303 -15.78 9.03 -33.06
C GLY A 303 -15.75 10.54 -32.77
N GLU A 304 -15.12 10.98 -31.68
CA GLU A 304 -14.83 12.39 -31.39
C GLU A 304 -13.34 12.66 -31.65
N THR A 305 -12.96 13.91 -31.97
CA THR A 305 -11.55 14.32 -32.12
C THR A 305 -11.04 15.14 -30.94
N ASP A 306 -11.95 15.80 -30.22
CA ASP A 306 -11.61 16.70 -29.13
C ASP A 306 -11.42 15.94 -27.82
N GLU A 307 -10.44 16.36 -27.02
CA GLU A 307 -10.21 15.77 -25.71
C GLU A 307 -11.34 16.13 -24.73
N PRO A 308 -12.09 15.15 -24.20
CA PRO A 308 -13.18 15.43 -23.28
C PRO A 308 -12.61 15.80 -21.90
N ALA A 309 -13.20 16.81 -21.26
CA ALA A 309 -12.87 17.16 -19.87
C ALA A 309 -13.31 16.08 -18.86
N ILE A 310 -14.29 15.23 -19.23
CA ILE A 310 -14.84 14.19 -18.36
C ILE A 310 -15.37 13.00 -19.16
N TYR A 311 -15.02 11.79 -18.73
CA TYR A 311 -15.61 10.55 -19.25
C TYR A 311 -16.79 10.11 -18.40
N ARG A 312 -17.69 9.33 -18.98
CA ARG A 312 -18.72 8.61 -18.24
C ARG A 312 -18.33 7.14 -18.12
N ILE A 313 -18.81 6.48 -17.07
CA ILE A 313 -18.67 5.02 -16.95
C ILE A 313 -19.14 4.32 -18.22
N LYS A 314 -18.42 3.28 -18.64
CA LYS A 314 -18.71 2.49 -19.85
C LYS A 314 -18.64 3.24 -21.18
N ASP A 315 -18.14 4.47 -21.22
CA ASP A 315 -17.80 5.14 -22.48
C ASP A 315 -16.68 4.37 -23.20
N ASP A 316 -16.74 4.33 -24.52
CA ASP A 316 -15.67 3.81 -25.37
C ASP A 316 -14.66 4.95 -25.64
N LEU A 317 -13.39 4.71 -25.31
CA LEU A 317 -12.31 5.69 -25.42
C LEU A 317 -11.19 5.20 -26.33
N GLU A 318 -10.53 6.16 -26.99
CA GLU A 318 -9.30 5.99 -27.73
C GLU A 318 -8.17 6.79 -27.06
N PHE A 319 -7.00 6.17 -26.99
CA PHE A 319 -5.78 6.72 -26.42
C PHE A 319 -4.64 6.56 -27.40
N SER A 320 -3.84 7.62 -27.59
CA SER A 320 -2.63 7.58 -28.39
C SER A 320 -1.49 8.41 -27.76
N VAL A 321 -0.26 8.02 -28.05
CA VAL A 321 0.97 8.70 -27.62
C VAL A 321 2.06 8.51 -28.67
N GLU A 322 2.84 9.55 -28.91
CA GLU A 322 3.99 9.50 -29.82
C GLU A 322 5.27 9.28 -29.01
N ILE A 323 6.11 8.34 -29.43
CA ILE A 323 7.40 8.07 -28.80
C ILE A 323 8.50 8.12 -29.86
N TYR A 324 9.57 8.85 -29.55
CA TYR A 324 10.74 9.06 -30.38
C TYR A 324 12.00 8.60 -29.65
N GLU A 325 12.98 8.12 -30.39
CA GLU A 325 14.33 7.81 -29.93
C GLU A 325 15.33 8.77 -30.56
N TRP A 326 16.28 9.25 -29.77
CA TRP A 326 17.38 10.04 -30.26
C TRP A 326 18.47 9.15 -30.87
N SER A 327 18.80 9.37 -32.15
CA SER A 327 19.84 8.60 -32.86
C SER A 327 21.25 9.19 -32.76
N GLY A 328 21.45 10.20 -31.91
CA GLY A 328 22.69 10.98 -31.81
C GLY A 328 22.69 12.26 -32.65
N LYS A 329 21.81 12.33 -33.65
CA LYS A 329 21.72 13.47 -34.59
C LYS A 329 20.30 14.01 -34.77
N SER A 330 19.30 13.13 -34.73
CA SER A 330 17.89 13.50 -34.92
C SER A 330 16.98 12.59 -34.11
N TRP A 331 15.78 13.10 -33.84
CA TRP A 331 14.69 12.33 -33.25
C TRP A 331 14.05 11.44 -34.32
N GLU A 332 14.13 10.13 -34.13
CA GLU A 332 13.56 9.12 -35.00
C GLU A 332 12.37 8.43 -34.33
N PRO A 333 11.35 7.97 -35.07
CA PRO A 333 10.22 7.29 -34.46
C PRO A 333 10.61 5.98 -33.77
N TYR A 334 10.20 5.81 -32.52
CA TYR A 334 10.49 4.60 -31.75
C TYR A 334 9.54 3.46 -32.15
N VAL A 335 10.11 2.28 -32.41
CA VAL A 335 9.34 1.10 -32.82
C VAL A 335 9.49 0.00 -31.78
N ALA A 336 8.39 -0.30 -31.08
CA ALA A 336 8.33 -1.34 -30.08
C ALA A 336 6.94 -1.99 -30.04
N ASN A 337 6.85 -3.19 -29.47
CA ASN A 337 5.60 -3.97 -29.37
C ASN A 337 5.15 -4.18 -27.91
N ASP A 338 5.92 -3.68 -26.95
CA ASP A 338 5.81 -3.95 -25.52
C ASP A 338 5.37 -2.74 -24.69
N VAL A 339 5.05 -1.60 -25.32
CA VAL A 339 4.57 -0.39 -24.64
C VAL A 339 3.15 -0.61 -24.12
N GLN A 340 2.91 -0.29 -22.85
CA GLN A 340 1.61 -0.49 -22.20
C GLN A 340 1.05 0.83 -21.64
N VAL A 341 -0.29 0.96 -21.70
CA VAL A 341 -1.03 2.01 -21.00
C VAL A 341 -1.82 1.40 -19.85
N GLN A 342 -1.81 2.11 -18.72
CA GLN A 342 -2.59 1.82 -17.54
C GLN A 342 -3.67 2.88 -17.37
N PHE A 343 -4.92 2.44 -17.18
CA PHE A 343 -5.99 3.29 -16.68
C PHE A 343 -6.09 3.09 -15.17
N TYR A 344 -5.45 3.98 -14.44
CA TYR A 344 -5.06 3.83 -13.05
C TYR A 344 -5.89 4.73 -12.12
N MET A 345 -6.17 4.29 -10.88
CA MET A 345 -6.74 5.14 -9.82
C MET A 345 -6.02 4.89 -8.49
N MET A 346 -6.19 3.69 -7.93
CA MET A 346 -5.38 3.14 -6.83
C MET A 346 -4.67 1.84 -7.25
N SER A 347 -5.18 1.22 -8.31
CA SER A 347 -4.65 0.05 -9.00
C SER A 347 -4.98 0.20 -10.49
N PRO A 348 -4.26 -0.49 -11.39
CA PRO A 348 -4.58 -0.48 -12.82
C PRO A 348 -5.90 -1.25 -13.05
N TYR A 349 -6.96 -0.53 -13.40
CA TYR A 349 -8.25 -1.15 -13.77
C TYR A 349 -8.22 -1.71 -15.19
N VAL A 350 -7.46 -1.04 -16.07
CA VAL A 350 -7.19 -1.50 -17.43
C VAL A 350 -5.68 -1.43 -17.62
N LEU A 351 -5.09 -2.54 -18.03
CA LEU A 351 -3.72 -2.62 -18.52
C LEU A 351 -3.80 -3.15 -19.95
N LYS A 352 -3.36 -2.35 -20.93
CA LYS A 352 -3.37 -2.74 -22.34
C LYS A 352 -2.05 -2.42 -23.01
N THR A 353 -1.56 -3.35 -23.81
CA THR A 353 -0.45 -3.11 -24.75
C THR A 353 -0.95 -2.25 -25.90
N LEU A 354 -0.17 -1.21 -26.24
CA LEU A 354 -0.46 -0.30 -27.34
C LEU A 354 -0.08 -0.94 -28.68
N SER A 355 -0.91 -0.69 -29.68
CA SER A 355 -0.61 -1.05 -31.08
C SER A 355 0.22 0.06 -31.71
N THR A 356 1.21 -0.29 -32.53
CA THR A 356 2.11 0.67 -33.19
C THR A 356 1.87 0.72 -34.70
N ASP A 357 1.96 1.92 -35.27
CA ASP A 357 1.94 2.15 -36.72
C ASP A 357 3.34 2.08 -37.37
N LYS A 358 4.37 1.74 -36.58
CA LYS A 358 5.81 1.77 -36.93
C LYS A 358 6.33 3.15 -37.33
N LYS A 359 5.55 4.22 -37.14
CA LYS A 359 5.94 5.62 -37.33
C LYS A 359 5.98 6.37 -36.00
N GLY A 360 6.10 5.65 -34.89
CA GLY A 360 6.24 6.20 -33.55
C GLY A 360 4.93 6.49 -32.84
N LEU A 361 3.76 6.26 -33.48
CA LEU A 361 2.46 6.45 -32.86
C LEU A 361 2.00 5.13 -32.23
N PHE A 362 1.75 5.18 -30.93
CA PHE A 362 1.23 4.09 -30.14
C PHE A 362 -0.22 4.39 -29.77
N HIS A 363 -1.14 3.47 -30.06
CA HIS A 363 -2.56 3.70 -29.83
C HIS A 363 -3.29 2.46 -29.32
N THR A 364 -4.41 2.67 -28.63
CA THR A 364 -5.33 1.62 -28.20
C THR A 364 -6.73 2.17 -27.98
N SER A 365 -7.72 1.29 -27.99
CA SER A 365 -9.10 1.61 -27.60
C SER A 365 -9.58 0.67 -26.51
N PHE A 366 -10.32 1.20 -25.54
CA PHE A 366 -10.93 0.41 -24.49
C PHE A 366 -12.16 1.09 -23.87
N LYS A 367 -12.90 0.33 -23.06
CA LYS A 367 -14.09 0.81 -22.36
C LYS A 367 -13.74 1.28 -20.96
N VAL A 368 -14.24 2.45 -20.57
CA VAL A 368 -14.09 2.99 -19.21
C VAL A 368 -14.76 2.02 -18.20
N PRO A 369 -14.10 1.69 -17.07
CA PRO A 369 -14.65 0.80 -16.04
C PRO A 369 -15.98 1.28 -15.45
N ASP A 370 -16.73 0.36 -14.83
CA ASP A 370 -17.99 0.64 -14.11
C ASP A 370 -17.77 1.19 -12.68
N VAL A 371 -16.67 1.92 -12.50
CA VAL A 371 -16.28 2.60 -11.27
C VAL A 371 -16.01 4.05 -11.64
N TYR A 372 -16.69 4.96 -10.95
CA TYR A 372 -16.50 6.40 -11.12
C TYR A 372 -15.47 6.90 -10.10
N GLY A 373 -14.82 8.01 -10.41
CA GLY A 373 -13.71 8.53 -9.62
C GLY A 373 -12.76 9.32 -10.49
N VAL A 374 -11.54 9.55 -9.99
CA VAL A 374 -10.51 10.25 -10.75
C VAL A 374 -9.47 9.24 -11.19
N PHE A 375 -9.42 8.98 -12.48
CA PHE A 375 -8.47 8.06 -13.10
C PHE A 375 -7.27 8.82 -13.66
N GLN A 376 -6.23 8.10 -14.03
CA GLN A 376 -5.04 8.59 -14.69
C GLN A 376 -4.71 7.64 -15.83
N PHE A 377 -4.48 8.19 -17.03
CA PHE A 377 -3.73 7.48 -18.06
C PHE A 377 -2.26 7.49 -17.64
N LYS A 378 -1.69 6.31 -17.42
CA LYS A 378 -0.31 6.17 -16.97
C LYS A 378 0.44 5.28 -17.96
N VAL A 379 1.53 5.80 -18.53
CA VAL A 379 2.45 5.06 -19.39
C VAL A 379 3.81 5.07 -18.70
N GLU A 380 4.16 3.92 -18.14
CA GLU A 380 5.48 3.69 -17.54
C GLU A 380 6.24 2.71 -18.43
N TYR A 381 7.34 3.17 -19.01
CA TYR A 381 8.20 2.36 -19.86
C TYR A 381 9.61 2.35 -19.31
N GLU A 382 9.96 1.25 -18.66
CA GLU A 382 11.28 0.99 -18.09
C GLU A 382 11.89 -0.21 -18.81
N LYS A 383 12.97 0.02 -19.56
CA LYS A 383 13.64 -1.00 -20.36
C LYS A 383 15.14 -0.83 -20.29
N LEU A 384 15.85 -1.95 -20.18
CA LEU A 384 17.30 -1.97 -20.00
C LEU A 384 18.03 -1.13 -21.05
N GLY A 385 18.77 -0.12 -20.60
CA GLY A 385 19.57 0.79 -21.42
C GLY A 385 18.80 1.95 -22.05
N TYR A 386 17.46 1.94 -22.04
CA TYR A 386 16.65 3.08 -22.47
C TYR A 386 16.34 4.00 -21.30
N THR A 387 16.18 5.30 -21.56
CA THR A 387 15.64 6.24 -20.56
C THR A 387 14.24 5.84 -20.12
N THR A 388 13.97 6.00 -18.83
CA THR A 388 12.67 5.70 -18.26
C THR A 388 11.65 6.77 -18.67
N LEU A 389 10.53 6.33 -19.26
CA LEU A 389 9.40 7.20 -19.57
C LEU A 389 8.33 7.03 -18.50
N SER A 390 7.92 8.14 -17.88
CA SER A 390 6.79 8.19 -16.95
C SER A 390 5.85 9.31 -17.36
N LEU A 391 4.75 8.95 -18.01
CA LEU A 391 3.70 9.89 -18.41
C LEU A 391 2.46 9.63 -17.58
N SER A 392 1.86 10.68 -17.05
CA SER A 392 0.58 10.59 -16.36
C SER A 392 -0.35 11.74 -16.77
N LYS A 393 -1.60 11.43 -17.11
CA LYS A 393 -2.64 12.42 -17.40
C LYS A 393 -3.91 12.07 -16.64
N GLN A 394 -4.33 12.95 -15.74
CA GLN A 394 -5.48 12.74 -14.87
C GLN A 394 -6.79 13.06 -15.60
N ILE A 395 -7.79 12.20 -15.42
CA ILE A 395 -9.12 12.38 -16.01
C ILE A 395 -10.24 11.92 -15.06
N PRO A 396 -11.25 12.76 -14.80
CA PRO A 396 -12.41 12.33 -14.03
C PRO A 396 -13.34 11.44 -14.85
N VAL A 397 -13.88 10.41 -14.19
CA VAL A 397 -14.93 9.52 -14.70
C VAL A 397 -16.17 9.72 -13.83
N ARG A 398 -17.27 10.17 -14.44
CA ARG A 398 -18.56 10.38 -13.76
C ARG A 398 -19.52 9.19 -13.95
N PRO A 399 -20.46 8.99 -13.01
CA PRO A 399 -21.60 8.11 -13.26
C PRO A 399 -22.57 8.68 -14.30
N TYR A 400 -23.56 7.88 -14.68
CA TYR A 400 -24.71 8.33 -15.48
C TYR A 400 -25.44 9.48 -14.77
N ARG A 401 -25.79 10.52 -15.54
CA ARG A 401 -26.72 11.56 -15.08
C ARG A 401 -28.15 11.01 -15.04
N HIS A 402 -29.02 11.67 -14.27
CA HIS A 402 -30.42 11.29 -14.14
C HIS A 402 -31.19 11.21 -15.48
N ASN A 403 -30.74 11.92 -16.52
CA ASN A 403 -31.33 11.93 -17.85
C ASN A 403 -30.71 10.90 -18.82
N GLU A 404 -29.64 10.21 -18.42
CA GLU A 404 -28.91 9.24 -19.24
C GLU A 404 -29.30 7.78 -18.92
N TYR A 405 -30.09 7.56 -17.87
CA TYR A 405 -30.67 6.25 -17.60
C TYR A 405 -31.71 5.89 -18.66
N GLU A 406 -31.77 4.60 -18.98
CA GLU A 406 -32.78 4.06 -19.90
C GLU A 406 -34.19 4.36 -19.40
N ARG A 407 -35.04 4.87 -20.29
CA ARG A 407 -36.44 5.18 -20.03
C ARG A 407 -37.33 4.25 -20.83
N PHE A 408 -38.55 4.03 -20.35
CA PHE A 408 -39.53 3.17 -20.99
C PHE A 408 -39.09 1.70 -21.09
N ILE A 409 -38.45 1.20 -20.02
CA ILE A 409 -38.03 -0.20 -19.95
C ILE A 409 -39.24 -1.15 -20.12
N PRO A 410 -39.14 -2.19 -20.98
CA PRO A 410 -40.26 -3.12 -21.24
C PRO A 410 -40.77 -3.82 -19.98
N THR A 411 -39.87 -4.13 -19.04
CA THR A 411 -40.22 -4.76 -17.76
C THR A 411 -41.11 -3.88 -16.88
N ALA A 412 -41.10 -2.56 -17.09
CA ALA A 412 -41.93 -1.63 -16.32
C ALA A 412 -43.27 -1.26 -16.99
N TYR A 413 -43.58 -1.83 -18.16
CA TYR A 413 -44.85 -1.60 -18.84
C TYR A 413 -46.10 -1.88 -17.98
N PRO A 414 -46.13 -2.91 -17.10
CA PRO A 414 -47.26 -3.09 -16.18
C PRO A 414 -47.48 -1.88 -15.25
N TYR A 415 -46.40 -1.22 -14.79
CA TYR A 415 -46.50 -0.06 -13.90
C TYR A 415 -46.94 1.20 -14.66
N TYR A 416 -46.42 1.42 -15.86
CA TYR A 416 -46.87 2.52 -16.72
C TYR A 416 -48.35 2.35 -17.05
N GLY A 417 -48.77 1.14 -17.42
CA GLY A 417 -50.17 0.78 -17.64
C GLY A 417 -51.05 1.03 -16.42
N ALA A 418 -50.64 0.58 -15.23
CA ALA A 418 -51.38 0.78 -13.99
C ALA A 418 -51.61 2.26 -13.65
N CYS A 419 -50.61 3.13 -13.90
CA CYS A 419 -50.77 4.57 -13.70
C CYS A 419 -51.83 5.14 -14.63
N PHE A 420 -51.76 4.83 -15.94
CA PHE A 420 -52.75 5.31 -16.91
C PHE A 420 -54.15 4.76 -16.65
N THR A 421 -54.29 3.49 -16.26
CA THR A 421 -55.60 2.91 -15.92
C THR A 421 -56.18 3.52 -14.66
N THR A 422 -55.36 3.87 -13.66
CA THR A 422 -55.82 4.57 -12.46
C THR A 422 -56.30 5.99 -12.79
N MET A 423 -55.57 6.72 -13.64
CA MET A 423 -55.98 8.04 -14.12
C MET A 423 -57.30 7.99 -14.90
N ALA A 424 -57.45 7.02 -15.80
CA ALA A 424 -58.69 6.80 -16.54
C ALA A 424 -59.84 6.39 -15.61
N GLY A 425 -59.59 5.50 -14.66
CA GLY A 425 -60.57 5.06 -13.67
C GLY A 425 -61.05 6.19 -12.77
N PHE A 426 -60.15 7.07 -12.32
CA PHE A 426 -60.52 8.25 -11.54
C PHE A 426 -61.34 9.25 -12.36
N PHE A 427 -61.00 9.43 -13.64
CA PHE A 427 -61.78 10.28 -14.55
C PHE A 427 -63.20 9.76 -14.75
N VAL A 428 -63.34 8.45 -15.04
CA VAL A 428 -64.65 7.80 -15.19
C VAL A 428 -65.45 7.84 -13.88
N PHE A 429 -64.81 7.54 -12.75
CA PHE A 429 -65.43 7.61 -11.44
C PHE A 429 -65.95 9.02 -11.14
N SER A 430 -65.14 10.06 -11.38
CA SER A 430 -65.55 11.44 -11.15
C SER A 430 -66.76 11.82 -11.99
N PHE A 431 -66.80 11.39 -13.26
CA PHE A 431 -67.94 11.62 -14.14
C PHE A 431 -69.20 10.90 -13.63
N VAL A 432 -69.10 9.59 -13.33
CA VAL A 432 -70.24 8.82 -12.81
C VAL A 432 -70.73 9.38 -11.48
N TYR A 433 -69.83 9.73 -10.57
CA TYR A 433 -70.15 10.26 -9.26
C TYR A 433 -70.88 11.60 -9.34
N LEU A 434 -70.45 12.52 -10.21
CA LEU A 434 -71.09 13.82 -10.41
C LEU A 434 -72.49 13.72 -11.04
N TYR A 435 -72.70 12.78 -11.97
CA TYR A 435 -73.95 12.64 -12.71
C TYR A 435 -74.87 11.54 -12.16
N HIS A 436 -74.52 10.89 -11.05
CA HIS A 436 -75.36 9.88 -10.42
C HIS A 436 -76.60 10.50 -9.77
N LYS A 437 -77.79 10.17 -10.29
CA LYS A 437 -79.07 10.64 -9.75
C LYS A 437 -79.37 9.93 -8.42
N VAL A 438 -79.48 10.69 -7.32
CA VAL A 438 -79.86 10.13 -6.01
C VAL A 438 -81.34 9.76 -6.02
N THR A 439 -81.65 8.47 -5.98
CA THR A 439 -83.00 7.97 -5.72
C THR A 439 -83.32 8.14 -4.24
N LYS A 440 -84.24 9.06 -3.91
CA LYS A 440 -84.84 9.16 -2.57
C LYS A 440 -85.79 7.98 -2.36
N ILE A 441 -85.47 7.07 -1.45
CA ILE A 441 -86.38 6.03 -0.98
C ILE A 441 -87.02 6.52 0.34
N SER A 442 -88.36 6.54 0.38
CA SER A 442 -89.17 6.92 1.55
C SER A 442 -89.09 5.88 2.67
N ALA A 443 -88.99 6.35 3.92
CA ALA A 443 -88.60 5.61 5.11
C ALA A 443 -89.61 4.57 5.67
N GLN A 444 -90.47 3.96 4.85
CA GLN A 444 -91.46 2.96 5.31
C GLN A 444 -91.26 1.54 4.75
N SER A 445 -90.23 1.32 3.93
CA SER A 445 -89.85 -0.02 3.45
C SER A 445 -88.54 -0.57 4.06
N LEU A 446 -88.00 0.07 5.10
CA LEU A 446 -86.67 -0.25 5.66
C LEU A 446 -86.68 -1.04 6.98
N ILE A 447 -87.80 -1.68 7.33
CA ILE A 447 -87.85 -2.72 8.39
C ILE A 447 -87.68 -4.14 7.81
N SER A 448 -87.55 -4.30 6.49
CA SER A 448 -87.26 -5.63 5.89
C SER A 448 -85.96 -5.72 5.06
N SER A 449 -85.07 -4.73 5.10
CA SER A 449 -83.74 -4.92 4.49
C SER A 449 -82.70 -4.04 5.16
N GLY A 450 -81.77 -4.67 5.86
CA GLY A 450 -80.64 -4.02 6.51
C GLY A 450 -79.70 -3.39 5.49
N SER A 451 -79.64 -2.05 5.46
CA SER A 451 -78.53 -1.34 4.82
C SER A 451 -78.43 0.08 5.38
N SER A 452 -77.82 0.20 6.56
CA SER A 452 -77.31 1.48 7.10
C SER A 452 -75.78 1.47 7.26
N SER A 453 -75.09 0.46 6.74
CA SER A 453 -73.63 0.33 6.85
C SER A 453 -72.86 1.21 5.86
N ILE A 454 -73.37 1.43 4.64
CA ILE A 454 -72.57 1.97 3.53
C ILE A 454 -72.19 3.44 3.71
N PHE A 455 -73.06 4.28 4.28
CA PHE A 455 -72.79 5.72 4.41
C PHE A 455 -71.84 6.04 5.57
N ARG A 456 -71.86 5.25 6.66
CA ARG A 456 -70.83 5.29 7.71
C ARG A 456 -69.52 4.64 7.28
N PHE A 457 -69.59 3.68 6.35
CA PHE A 457 -68.41 3.07 5.74
C PHE A 457 -67.64 4.08 4.88
N PHE A 458 -68.30 4.87 4.02
CA PHE A 458 -67.58 5.75 3.09
C PHE A 458 -66.86 6.93 3.76
N THR A 459 -67.46 7.59 4.76
CA THR A 459 -66.78 8.71 5.46
C THR A 459 -65.63 8.22 6.35
N SER A 460 -65.75 7.03 6.94
CA SER A 460 -64.70 6.39 7.73
C SER A 460 -63.60 5.77 6.84
N PHE A 461 -63.97 5.19 5.70
CA PHE A 461 -63.07 4.58 4.72
C PHE A 461 -62.26 5.64 3.96
N VAL A 462 -62.87 6.74 3.50
CA VAL A 462 -62.13 7.81 2.81
C VAL A 462 -61.16 8.52 3.77
N TRP A 463 -61.54 8.76 5.03
CA TRP A 463 -60.62 9.35 6.02
C TRP A 463 -59.50 8.38 6.45
N LYS A 464 -59.78 7.08 6.60
CA LYS A 464 -58.76 6.06 6.96
C LYS A 464 -57.85 5.66 5.79
N VAL A 465 -58.35 5.65 4.55
CA VAL A 465 -57.58 5.28 3.35
C VAL A 465 -56.71 6.44 2.88
N CYS A 466 -57.24 7.68 2.82
CA CYS A 466 -56.45 8.84 2.40
C CYS A 466 -55.34 9.23 3.40
N SER A 467 -55.55 9.03 4.70
CA SER A 467 -54.53 9.30 5.73
C SER A 467 -53.41 8.23 5.76
N LYS A 468 -53.70 6.96 5.45
CA LYS A 468 -52.75 5.85 5.63
C LYS A 468 -52.09 5.33 4.35
N HIS A 469 -52.63 5.58 3.16
CA HIS A 469 -51.98 5.16 1.90
C HIS A 469 -50.83 6.08 1.48
N TRP A 470 -50.80 7.34 1.91
CA TRP A 470 -49.64 8.21 1.67
C TRP A 470 -48.37 7.62 2.29
N PHE A 471 -48.48 7.03 3.48
CA PHE A 471 -47.36 6.36 4.16
C PHE A 471 -46.94 5.05 3.50
N TRP A 472 -47.89 4.27 2.97
CA TRP A 472 -47.62 3.01 2.28
C TRP A 472 -46.97 3.23 0.91
N ILE A 473 -47.41 4.26 0.17
CA ILE A 473 -46.79 4.66 -1.11
C ILE A 473 -45.38 5.21 -0.89
N LEU A 474 -45.18 6.08 0.13
CA LEU A 474 -43.84 6.55 0.51
C LEU A 474 -42.94 5.42 1.04
N PHE A 475 -43.50 4.42 1.72
CA PHE A 475 -42.77 3.25 2.21
C PHE A 475 -42.38 2.31 1.06
N VAL A 476 -43.28 2.00 0.13
CA VAL A 476 -43.00 1.17 -1.05
C VAL A 476 -42.03 1.87 -2.00
N ILE A 477 -42.15 3.19 -2.19
CA ILE A 477 -41.18 3.99 -2.96
C ILE A 477 -39.82 3.99 -2.27
N LYS A 478 -39.75 4.21 -0.95
CA LYS A 478 -38.47 4.17 -0.21
C LYS A 478 -37.86 2.77 -0.16
N VAL A 479 -38.66 1.71 -0.05
CA VAL A 479 -38.19 0.31 -0.02
C VAL A 479 -37.74 -0.15 -1.41
N ASN A 480 -38.42 0.26 -2.49
CA ASN A 480 -37.96 -0.04 -3.85
C ASN A 480 -36.74 0.80 -4.26
N ILE A 481 -36.64 2.05 -3.82
CA ILE A 481 -35.41 2.85 -3.96
C ILE A 481 -34.27 2.19 -3.15
N PHE A 482 -34.55 1.66 -1.96
CA PHE A 482 -33.60 0.94 -1.12
C PHE A 482 -33.15 -0.41 -1.72
N LEU A 483 -34.07 -1.19 -2.30
CA LEU A 483 -33.77 -2.43 -3.03
C LEU A 483 -33.01 -2.17 -4.34
N ALA A 484 -33.32 -1.06 -5.03
CA ALA A 484 -32.60 -0.64 -6.24
C ALA A 484 -31.19 -0.11 -5.94
N LEU A 485 -30.97 0.49 -4.75
CA LEU A 485 -29.66 0.98 -4.31
C LEU A 485 -28.73 -0.13 -3.77
N ILE A 486 -29.27 -1.27 -3.33
CA ILE A 486 -28.49 -2.40 -2.77
C ILE A 486 -28.06 -3.42 -3.85
N ASN A 487 -28.74 -3.49 -4.99
CA ASN A 487 -28.38 -4.41 -6.07
C ASN A 487 -27.34 -3.81 -7.03
N ARG A 488 -26.04 -4.07 -6.79
CA ARG A 488 -25.01 -4.01 -7.84
C ARG A 488 -24.94 -5.36 -8.58
N PRO A 489 -24.85 -5.36 -9.93
CA PRO A 489 -25.08 -6.53 -10.76
C PRO A 489 -23.74 -7.17 -11.17
N TYR A 490 -23.17 -8.02 -10.33
CA TYR A 490 -22.02 -8.85 -10.72
C TYR A 490 -22.24 -10.29 -10.23
N LEU A 491 -23.13 -11.01 -10.93
CA LEU A 491 -23.17 -12.48 -11.03
C LEU A 491 -24.29 -12.91 -12.00
N ARG A 492 -24.39 -12.25 -13.16
CA ARG A 492 -25.39 -12.61 -14.17
C ARG A 492 -24.76 -12.67 -15.56
N GLN A 493 -23.75 -13.51 -15.73
CA GLN A 493 -23.35 -13.91 -17.08
C GLN A 493 -22.77 -15.32 -17.24
N SER A 494 -22.51 -16.08 -16.17
CA SER A 494 -22.04 -17.48 -16.30
C SER A 494 -23.07 -18.57 -15.95
N MET A 495 -24.26 -18.23 -15.45
CA MET A 495 -25.24 -19.25 -15.01
C MET A 495 -26.53 -19.31 -15.85
N PHE A 496 -26.74 -18.38 -16.79
CA PHE A 496 -27.96 -18.34 -17.61
C PHE A 496 -27.81 -18.93 -19.03
N LEU A 497 -26.59 -19.20 -19.51
CA LEU A 497 -26.36 -19.86 -20.80
C LEU A 497 -26.26 -21.39 -20.73
N GLY A 498 -26.17 -21.98 -19.53
CA GLY A 498 -26.05 -23.43 -19.34
C GLY A 498 -27.37 -24.18 -19.20
N MET A 499 -28.51 -23.49 -19.05
CA MET A 499 -29.80 -24.10 -18.71
C MET A 499 -30.77 -24.22 -19.90
N PHE A 500 -30.38 -23.76 -21.10
CA PHE A 500 -31.20 -23.84 -22.32
C PHE A 500 -30.60 -24.69 -23.46
N SER A 501 -29.48 -25.38 -23.24
CA SER A 501 -28.82 -26.17 -24.30
C SER A 501 -29.07 -27.68 -24.23
N LYS A 502 -30.03 -28.17 -23.46
CA LYS A 502 -30.26 -29.62 -23.34
C LYS A 502 -31.72 -30.01 -23.18
N THR A 503 -32.56 -29.58 -24.11
CA THR A 503 -33.94 -30.09 -24.32
C THR A 503 -34.43 -29.74 -25.74
N MET A 504 -33.61 -29.98 -26.75
CA MET A 504 -34.06 -30.13 -28.14
C MET A 504 -33.16 -31.13 -28.85
N GLU A 505 -33.43 -32.41 -28.62
CA GLU A 505 -33.22 -33.54 -29.54
C GLU A 505 -33.65 -34.80 -28.79
N ASP A 506 -34.90 -35.22 -29.02
CA ASP A 506 -35.32 -36.62 -29.17
C ASP A 506 -36.84 -36.73 -29.07
N LYS A 507 -37.49 -36.51 -30.22
CA LYS A 507 -38.74 -37.18 -30.57
C LYS A 507 -38.72 -37.45 -32.06
N SER A 508 -38.18 -38.62 -32.43
CA SER A 508 -38.71 -39.35 -33.59
C SER A 508 -38.97 -40.79 -33.18
N ASN A 509 -40.15 -41.27 -33.55
CA ASN A 509 -40.64 -42.65 -33.53
C ASN A 509 -41.15 -43.26 -32.21
N SER A 510 -42.48 -43.18 -32.05
CA SER A 510 -43.26 -44.33 -31.58
C SER A 510 -44.48 -44.51 -32.48
N SER A 511 -44.58 -45.67 -33.11
CA SER A 511 -45.77 -46.16 -33.79
C SER A 511 -46.51 -47.18 -32.93
N ARG A 512 -47.84 -47.04 -32.91
CA ARG A 512 -48.88 -48.08 -32.77
C ARG A 512 -49.18 -48.74 -31.39
N ASN A 513 -50.41 -48.43 -30.98
CA ASN A 513 -51.55 -49.35 -30.70
C ASN A 513 -51.80 -49.94 -29.30
N ARG A 514 -53.05 -49.65 -28.84
CA ARG A 514 -54.06 -50.52 -28.16
C ARG A 514 -53.68 -51.07 -26.76
N THR A 515 -54.55 -51.22 -25.76
CA THR A 515 -56.02 -51.20 -25.60
C THR A 515 -56.36 -51.31 -24.09
N ASN A 516 -57.47 -50.69 -23.67
CA ASN A 516 -58.53 -51.12 -22.73
C ASN A 516 -58.29 -51.61 -21.27
N ASN A 517 -59.11 -51.01 -20.40
CA ASN A 517 -59.85 -51.54 -19.23
C ASN A 517 -59.38 -51.24 -17.77
N THR A 518 -60.31 -50.61 -17.03
CA THR A 518 -60.44 -50.26 -15.59
C THR A 518 -60.39 -51.47 -14.63
N PRO A 519 -60.02 -51.32 -13.32
CA PRO A 519 -60.96 -50.82 -12.27
C PRO A 519 -60.35 -50.04 -11.05
N LEU A 520 -61.25 -49.42 -10.24
CA LEU A 520 -61.08 -48.77 -8.92
C LEU A 520 -60.53 -49.71 -7.80
N PRO A 521 -60.26 -49.26 -6.55
CA PRO A 521 -59.60 -48.05 -6.04
C PRO A 521 -58.47 -48.38 -5.01
N GLN A 522 -57.44 -47.53 -4.84
CA GLN A 522 -56.53 -47.62 -3.69
C GLN A 522 -56.23 -46.24 -3.08
N GLN A 523 -56.31 -46.22 -1.73
CA GLN A 523 -56.15 -45.08 -0.83
C GLN A 523 -54.86 -44.29 -1.06
N ILE A 524 -54.96 -42.96 -1.19
CA ILE A 524 -53.82 -42.05 -1.14
C ILE A 524 -53.61 -41.63 0.32
N ARG A 525 -52.51 -42.10 0.90
CA ARG A 525 -51.94 -41.62 2.17
C ARG A 525 -51.34 -40.23 1.92
N THR A 526 -51.82 -39.21 2.62
CA THR A 526 -51.26 -37.85 2.59
C THR A 526 -49.90 -37.82 3.28
N ASP A 527 -48.82 -37.73 2.51
CA ASP A 527 -47.48 -37.44 3.02
C ASP A 527 -47.18 -35.94 2.88
N MET A 528 -47.73 -35.12 3.79
CA MET A 528 -47.50 -33.66 3.88
C MET A 528 -46.38 -33.32 4.88
N GLY A 529 -45.80 -34.31 5.57
CA GLY A 529 -44.77 -34.12 6.60
C GLY A 529 -43.34 -34.06 6.06
N SER A 530 -43.09 -34.60 4.86
CA SER A 530 -41.73 -34.75 4.31
C SER A 530 -41.22 -33.52 3.55
N LEU A 531 -42.09 -32.58 3.15
CA LEU A 531 -41.71 -31.45 2.28
C LEU A 531 -41.17 -30.20 3.01
N TYR A 532 -41.38 -30.08 4.33
CA TYR A 532 -41.03 -28.86 5.11
C TYR A 532 -40.20 -29.14 6.38
N SER A 533 -39.79 -30.38 6.60
CA SER A 533 -39.16 -30.83 7.85
C SER A 533 -37.82 -30.14 8.14
N ALA A 534 -37.03 -29.82 7.11
CA ALA A 534 -35.73 -29.16 7.21
C ALA A 534 -35.81 -27.66 7.59
N ASP A 535 -36.85 -26.97 7.11
CA ASP A 535 -37.04 -25.54 7.37
C ASP A 535 -37.66 -25.31 8.76
N LEU A 536 -38.59 -26.19 9.16
CA LEU A 536 -39.15 -26.21 10.51
C LEU A 536 -38.07 -26.56 11.56
N THR A 537 -37.10 -27.44 11.23
CA THR A 537 -35.98 -27.76 12.14
C THR A 537 -34.99 -26.60 12.29
N ALA A 538 -34.72 -25.82 11.25
CA ALA A 538 -33.82 -24.66 11.35
C ALA A 538 -34.43 -23.54 12.21
N TYR A 539 -35.73 -23.28 12.06
CA TYR A 539 -36.46 -22.34 12.92
C TYR A 539 -36.62 -22.88 14.35
N ASN A 540 -36.97 -24.15 14.53
CA ASN A 540 -37.04 -24.77 15.86
C ASN A 540 -35.68 -24.82 16.56
N SER A 541 -34.58 -24.96 15.83
CA SER A 541 -33.22 -24.83 16.38
C SER A 541 -32.96 -23.42 16.88
N ALA A 542 -33.40 -22.39 16.15
CA ALA A 542 -33.28 -20.99 16.58
C ALA A 542 -34.17 -20.66 17.80
N CYS A 543 -35.37 -21.26 17.90
CA CYS A 543 -36.23 -21.14 19.08
C CYS A 543 -35.65 -21.83 20.34
N ARG A 544 -34.84 -22.88 20.17
CA ARG A 544 -34.16 -23.57 21.29
C ARG A 544 -32.98 -22.78 21.87
N GLU A 545 -32.40 -21.88 21.08
CA GLU A 545 -31.25 -21.05 21.46
C GLU A 545 -31.65 -19.69 22.07
N ASP A 546 -32.93 -19.29 21.94
CA ASP A 546 -33.39 -17.93 22.25
C ASP A 546 -34.74 -17.91 23.01
N PRO A 547 -34.75 -17.58 24.32
CA PRO A 547 -35.95 -17.60 25.16
C PRO A 547 -37.06 -16.66 24.67
N ASP A 548 -36.68 -15.50 24.12
CA ASP A 548 -37.63 -14.50 23.62
C ASP A 548 -38.33 -15.02 22.37
N LEU A 549 -37.57 -15.68 21.48
CA LEU A 549 -38.09 -16.28 20.25
C LEU A 549 -39.00 -17.48 20.56
N GLN A 550 -38.68 -18.25 21.60
CA GLN A 550 -39.50 -19.36 22.10
C GLN A 550 -40.84 -18.86 22.65
N SER A 551 -40.84 -17.74 23.38
CA SER A 551 -42.06 -17.12 23.91
C SER A 551 -42.96 -16.59 22.79
N PHE A 552 -42.36 -16.00 21.75
CA PHE A 552 -43.05 -15.54 20.55
C PHE A 552 -43.65 -16.72 19.78
N ASP A 553 -42.89 -17.79 19.54
CA ASP A 553 -43.34 -18.99 18.84
C ASP A 553 -44.50 -19.69 19.56
N SER A 554 -44.44 -19.78 20.89
CA SER A 554 -45.51 -20.35 21.72
C SER A 554 -46.81 -19.53 21.61
N SER A 555 -46.70 -18.20 21.64
CA SER A 555 -47.83 -17.29 21.42
C SER A 555 -48.40 -17.42 20.00
N LEU A 556 -47.53 -17.57 18.99
CA LEU A 556 -47.90 -17.72 17.59
C LEU A 556 -48.62 -19.06 17.34
N HIS A 557 -48.14 -20.16 17.92
CA HIS A 557 -48.80 -21.47 17.87
C HIS A 557 -50.16 -21.46 18.58
N GLN A 558 -50.25 -20.88 19.78
CA GLN A 558 -51.51 -20.80 20.53
C GLN A 558 -52.59 -20.02 19.77
N ARG A 559 -52.20 -18.92 19.12
CA ARG A 559 -53.12 -18.06 18.35
C ARG A 559 -53.51 -18.67 17.00
N THR A 560 -52.57 -19.33 16.31
CA THR A 560 -52.84 -20.06 15.06
C THR A 560 -53.83 -21.20 15.30
N ASN A 561 -53.67 -21.95 16.39
CA ASN A 561 -54.62 -23.01 16.77
C ASN A 561 -56.01 -22.46 17.14
N ARG A 562 -56.08 -21.28 17.78
CA ARG A 562 -57.37 -20.62 18.07
C ARG A 562 -58.10 -20.24 16.77
N VAL A 563 -57.40 -19.75 15.76
CA VAL A 563 -57.95 -19.42 14.43
C VAL A 563 -58.38 -20.67 13.66
N ILE A 564 -57.55 -21.73 13.64
CA ILE A 564 -57.89 -23.01 12.99
C ILE A 564 -59.15 -23.62 13.61
N ASN A 565 -59.26 -23.61 14.94
CA ASN A 565 -60.44 -24.15 15.63
C ASN A 565 -61.70 -23.29 15.41
N SER A 566 -61.56 -21.96 15.33
CA SER A 566 -62.65 -21.04 14.98
C SER A 566 -63.14 -21.28 13.54
N LEU A 567 -62.22 -21.47 12.58
CA LEU A 567 -62.53 -21.81 11.18
C LEU A 567 -63.14 -23.22 11.03
N ALA A 568 -62.67 -24.20 11.81
CA ALA A 568 -63.20 -25.56 11.81
C ALA A 568 -64.62 -25.63 12.40
N SER A 569 -64.93 -24.82 13.42
CA SER A 569 -66.29 -24.71 13.99
C SER A 569 -67.29 -24.09 13.01
N GLY A 570 -66.84 -23.23 12.10
CA GLY A 570 -67.65 -22.66 11.03
C GLY A 570 -67.90 -23.61 9.84
N ALA A 571 -67.19 -24.73 9.73
CA ALA A 571 -67.31 -25.65 8.58
C ALA A 571 -68.60 -26.50 8.59
N GLN A 572 -69.33 -26.58 9.72
CA GLN A 572 -70.64 -27.24 9.78
C GLN A 572 -71.79 -26.37 9.23
N THR A 573 -71.58 -25.08 9.00
CA THR A 573 -72.54 -24.17 8.35
C THR A 573 -71.90 -23.55 7.11
N ARG A 574 -72.48 -23.69 5.92
CA ARG A 574 -71.90 -23.30 4.62
C ARG A 574 -71.66 -21.78 4.38
N SER A 575 -71.25 -21.01 5.39
CA SER A 575 -70.78 -19.62 5.26
C SER A 575 -69.88 -19.24 6.45
N LEU A 576 -68.71 -18.65 6.19
CA LEU A 576 -67.82 -18.11 7.23
C LEU A 576 -68.50 -16.94 7.97
N SER A 577 -68.48 -16.93 9.31
CA SER A 577 -69.10 -15.87 10.12
C SER A 577 -68.27 -14.57 10.07
N PHE A 578 -68.94 -13.42 10.19
CA PHE A 578 -68.31 -12.10 10.16
C PHE A 578 -67.35 -11.88 11.35
N ASP A 579 -67.62 -12.53 12.49
CA ASP A 579 -66.75 -12.50 13.67
C ASP A 579 -65.38 -13.16 13.42
N ALA A 580 -65.34 -14.24 12.63
CA ALA A 580 -64.08 -14.90 12.26
C ALA A 580 -63.19 -14.02 11.35
N LEU A 581 -63.79 -13.18 10.49
CA LEU A 581 -63.06 -12.22 9.65
C LEU A 581 -62.54 -11.01 10.45
N ILE A 582 -63.30 -10.54 11.45
CA ILE A 582 -62.84 -9.48 12.36
C ILE A 582 -61.64 -9.97 13.17
N GLU A 583 -61.67 -11.19 13.70
CA GLU A 583 -60.59 -11.79 14.50
C GLU A 583 -59.30 -11.97 13.69
N VAL A 584 -59.41 -12.40 12.41
CA VAL A 584 -58.27 -12.49 11.47
C VAL A 584 -57.67 -11.10 11.17
N SER A 585 -58.51 -10.07 11.03
CA SER A 585 -58.05 -8.70 10.74
C SER A 585 -57.42 -7.99 11.95
N GLY A 586 -57.85 -8.32 13.18
CA GLY A 586 -57.25 -7.81 14.42
C GLY A 586 -55.84 -8.35 14.66
N CYS A 587 -55.62 -9.65 14.41
CA CYS A 587 -54.30 -10.29 14.51
C CYS A 587 -53.24 -9.64 13.58
N LEU A 588 -53.61 -9.28 12.35
CA LEU A 588 -52.70 -8.66 11.37
C LEU A 588 -52.32 -7.21 11.73
N LEU A 589 -53.17 -6.49 12.47
CA LEU A 589 -52.96 -5.08 12.80
C LEU A 589 -52.02 -4.90 13.99
N GLU A 590 -52.12 -5.77 15.01
CA GLU A 590 -51.27 -5.74 16.21
C GLU A 590 -49.82 -6.17 15.91
N MET A 591 -49.61 -7.15 15.01
CA MET A 591 -48.28 -7.61 14.58
C MET A 591 -47.44 -6.49 13.92
N ASN A 592 -48.08 -5.49 13.32
CA ASN A 592 -47.40 -4.38 12.64
C ASN A 592 -47.03 -3.22 13.59
N GLN A 593 -47.62 -3.10 14.78
CA GLN A 593 -47.31 -2.02 15.73
C GLN A 593 -46.06 -2.29 16.58
N GLU A 594 -45.75 -3.55 16.90
CA GLU A 594 -44.54 -3.91 17.67
C GLU A 594 -43.25 -3.83 16.84
N VAL A 595 -43.31 -4.22 15.56
CA VAL A 595 -42.17 -4.19 14.64
C VAL A 595 -41.74 -2.75 14.31
N VAL A 596 -42.70 -1.82 14.14
CA VAL A 596 -42.42 -0.43 13.72
C VAL A 596 -41.81 0.41 14.86
N ARG A 597 -42.24 0.22 16.11
CA ARG A 597 -41.72 0.96 17.26
C ARG A 597 -40.23 0.67 17.51
N PHE A 598 -39.81 -0.57 17.26
CA PHE A 598 -38.42 -1.01 17.47
C PHE A 598 -37.45 -0.58 16.34
N ILE A 599 -37.97 -0.40 15.12
CA ILE A 599 -37.19 0.06 13.96
C ILE A 599 -36.75 1.53 14.11
N ILE A 600 -37.52 2.34 14.85
CA ILE A 600 -37.27 3.79 14.99
C ILE A 600 -36.10 4.08 15.96
N GLU A 601 -35.90 3.27 17.01
CA GLU A 601 -34.79 3.45 17.97
C GLU A 601 -33.40 3.00 17.45
N SER A 602 -33.32 2.32 16.29
CA SER A 602 -32.11 1.62 15.85
C SER A 602 -31.40 2.24 14.63
N LYS A 603 -31.85 3.41 14.16
CA LYS A 603 -31.43 3.98 12.86
C LYS A 603 -30.20 4.90 12.87
N GLU A 604 -29.69 5.32 14.04
CA GLU A 604 -28.65 6.37 14.11
C GLU A 604 -27.19 5.92 13.89
N ASP A 605 -26.85 4.62 13.88
CA ASP A 605 -25.42 4.21 14.05
C ASP A 605 -24.79 3.41 12.88
N VAL A 606 -25.45 3.22 11.74
CA VAL A 606 -25.14 2.06 10.87
C VAL A 606 -24.16 2.27 9.70
N TRP A 607 -23.72 3.48 9.33
CA TRP A 607 -22.97 3.65 8.06
C TRP A 607 -21.49 4.09 8.20
N ASP A 608 -20.63 3.38 7.44
CA ASP A 608 -19.19 3.49 7.14
C ASP A 608 -18.16 3.70 8.28
N ASN A 609 -17.15 2.83 8.33
CA ASN A 609 -16.12 2.85 9.38
C ASN A 609 -14.77 3.40 8.89
N LYS A 610 -14.75 4.67 8.48
CA LYS A 610 -13.50 5.44 8.31
C LYS A 610 -12.73 5.57 9.64
N ASP A 611 -13.44 5.46 10.76
CA ASP A 611 -12.88 5.61 12.11
C ASP A 611 -11.85 4.52 12.47
N LEU A 612 -11.99 3.29 11.94
CA LEU A 612 -11.09 2.17 12.30
C LEU A 612 -9.69 2.33 11.69
N THR A 613 -9.58 2.77 10.44
CA THR A 613 -8.27 2.99 9.79
C THR A 613 -7.50 4.13 10.46
N CYS A 614 -8.19 5.22 10.81
CA CYS A 614 -7.61 6.32 11.57
C CYS A 614 -7.11 5.87 12.95
N LEU A 615 -7.87 5.00 13.62
CA LEU A 615 -7.52 4.43 14.93
C LEU A 615 -6.31 3.49 14.88
N VAL A 616 -6.21 2.67 13.83
CA VAL A 616 -5.07 1.77 13.61
C VAL A 616 -3.80 2.59 13.38
N ASN A 617 -3.86 3.63 12.55
CA ASN A 617 -2.70 4.51 12.32
C ASN A 617 -2.28 5.24 13.60
N ALA A 618 -3.24 5.80 14.35
CA ALA A 618 -2.96 6.46 15.62
C ALA A 618 -2.32 5.51 16.66
N TYR A 619 -2.68 4.23 16.66
CA TYR A 619 -2.06 3.21 17.52
C TYR A 619 -0.61 2.93 17.11
N PHE A 620 -0.34 2.76 15.80
CA PHE A 620 1.03 2.52 15.31
C PHE A 620 1.93 3.74 15.51
N ASP A 621 1.44 4.96 15.25
CA ASP A 621 2.17 6.20 15.50
C ASP A 621 2.52 6.36 16.99
N SER A 622 1.57 6.05 17.89
CA SER A 622 1.80 6.08 19.34
C SER A 622 2.84 5.03 19.76
N SER A 623 2.82 3.85 19.16
CA SER A 623 3.76 2.78 19.47
C SER A 623 5.21 3.08 19.04
N ILE A 624 5.40 3.83 17.95
CA ILE A 624 6.72 4.31 17.51
C ILE A 624 7.29 5.27 18.55
N LYS A 625 6.49 6.26 18.98
CA LYS A 625 6.92 7.22 20.01
C LYS A 625 7.24 6.55 21.36
N THR A 626 6.52 5.48 21.73
CA THR A 626 6.88 4.68 22.91
C THR A 626 8.21 3.95 22.74
N LEU A 627 8.52 3.44 21.55
CA LEU A 627 9.83 2.82 21.27
C LEU A 627 10.95 3.86 21.33
N ASP A 628 10.73 5.07 20.80
CA ASP A 628 11.67 6.19 20.90
C ASP A 628 11.93 6.57 22.37
N PHE A 629 10.88 6.58 23.20
CA PHE A 629 11.01 6.76 24.64
C PHE A 629 11.84 5.63 25.29
N CYS A 630 11.58 4.36 24.98
CA CYS A 630 12.38 3.24 25.49
C CYS A 630 13.86 3.34 25.09
N ASN A 631 14.15 3.80 23.87
CA ASN A 631 15.52 4.05 23.40
C ASN A 631 16.17 5.22 24.16
N ALA A 632 15.42 6.28 24.46
CA ALA A 632 15.89 7.38 25.29
C ALA A 632 16.22 6.90 26.71
N VAL A 633 15.40 6.03 27.30
CA VAL A 633 15.67 5.39 28.60
C VAL A 633 16.94 4.54 28.55
N ASP A 634 17.12 3.71 27.52
CA ASP A 634 18.31 2.88 27.33
C ASP A 634 19.60 3.72 27.21
N ASN A 635 19.52 4.86 26.51
CA ASN A 635 20.64 5.81 26.45
C ASN A 635 20.94 6.44 27.82
N CYS A 636 19.92 6.76 28.62
CA CYS A 636 20.12 7.22 30.00
C CYS A 636 20.78 6.12 30.86
N VAL A 637 20.36 4.86 30.72
CA VAL A 637 20.97 3.70 31.39
C VAL A 637 22.43 3.53 30.97
N LYS A 638 22.76 3.68 29.69
CA LYS A 638 24.17 3.65 29.20
C LYS A 638 25.01 4.76 29.84
N ARG A 639 24.49 5.98 29.91
CA ARG A 639 25.17 7.11 30.61
C ARG A 639 25.37 6.79 32.10
N ALA A 640 24.35 6.25 32.77
CA ALA A 640 24.45 5.85 34.17
C ALA A 640 25.48 4.72 34.38
N ARG A 641 25.58 3.76 33.45
CA ARG A 641 26.61 2.69 33.47
C ARG A 641 28.02 3.24 33.29
N ILE A 642 28.22 4.29 32.50
CA ILE A 642 29.52 4.97 32.41
C ILE A 642 29.89 5.55 33.78
N GLY A 643 28.95 6.23 34.44
CA GLY A 643 29.13 6.71 35.80
C GLY A 643 29.45 5.60 36.81
N GLN A 644 28.73 4.47 36.73
CA GLN A 644 28.99 3.29 37.54
C GLN A 644 30.43 2.75 37.35
N MET A 645 30.91 2.67 36.11
CA MET A 645 32.28 2.22 35.81
C MET A 645 33.34 3.16 36.40
N LEU A 646 33.12 4.48 36.32
CA LEU A 646 34.02 5.49 36.92
C LEU A 646 34.06 5.35 38.44
N LEU A 647 32.91 5.15 39.10
CA LEU A 647 32.85 4.88 40.54
C LEU A 647 33.54 3.57 40.93
N GLN A 648 33.38 2.52 40.12
CA GLN A 648 34.06 1.24 40.34
C GLN A 648 35.59 1.38 40.24
N PHE A 649 36.06 2.17 39.28
CA PHE A 649 37.48 2.51 39.14
C PHE A 649 37.99 3.30 40.34
N ALA A 650 37.25 4.33 40.77
CA ALA A 650 37.58 5.12 41.95
C ALA A 650 37.69 4.26 43.23
N LEU A 651 36.77 3.30 43.41
CA LEU A 651 36.77 2.34 44.53
C LEU A 651 38.00 1.43 44.50
N LYS A 652 38.33 0.84 43.34
CA LYS A 652 39.53 0.01 43.18
C LYS A 652 40.82 0.79 43.42
N GLN A 653 40.88 2.02 42.90
CA GLN A 653 42.04 2.89 43.08
C GLN A 653 42.22 3.27 44.56
N PHE A 654 41.11 3.50 45.27
CA PHE A 654 41.11 3.79 46.71
C PHE A 654 41.62 2.61 47.54
N GLU A 655 41.27 1.38 47.18
CA GLU A 655 41.79 0.17 47.83
C GLU A 655 43.31 0.00 47.62
N MET A 656 43.79 0.27 46.40
CA MET A 656 45.21 0.24 46.05
C MET A 656 46.02 1.31 46.81
N GLU A 657 45.51 2.54 46.85
CA GLU A 657 46.14 3.67 47.56
C GLU A 657 46.04 3.55 49.08
N SER A 658 45.04 2.82 49.59
CA SER A 658 44.92 2.50 51.02
C SER A 658 45.84 1.36 51.46
N SER A 659 46.21 0.45 50.56
CA SER A 659 47.05 -0.73 50.85
C SER A 659 48.55 -0.52 50.60
N GLY A 660 48.94 0.53 49.86
CA GLY A 660 50.34 0.85 49.58
C GLY A 660 51.08 1.38 50.81
N SER A 661 51.95 0.56 51.42
CA SER A 661 52.87 1.04 52.47
C SER A 661 54.03 1.85 51.87
N ASN A 662 54.22 3.09 52.34
CA ASN A 662 55.48 3.84 52.37
C ASN A 662 56.39 3.78 51.12
N LYS A 663 56.07 4.55 50.08
CA LYS A 663 57.11 5.16 49.24
C LYS A 663 56.89 6.67 49.20
N SER A 664 57.83 7.38 49.84
CA SER A 664 58.08 8.83 49.80
C SER A 664 57.07 9.64 48.97
N VAL A 665 55.98 10.03 49.61
CA VAL A 665 55.07 11.07 49.10
C VAL A 665 55.82 12.38 49.26
N GLU A 666 56.01 13.11 48.16
CA GLU A 666 56.55 14.48 48.22
C GLU A 666 55.67 15.33 49.15
N PRO A 667 56.25 16.21 50.00
CA PRO A 667 55.48 17.02 50.93
C PRO A 667 54.49 17.90 50.15
N GLY A 668 53.19 17.64 50.29
CA GLY A 668 52.12 18.37 49.60
C GLY A 668 51.32 17.57 48.55
N THR A 669 51.65 16.31 48.29
CA THR A 669 50.87 15.46 47.35
C THR A 669 49.81 14.63 48.08
N ASN A 670 48.56 14.73 47.61
CA ASN A 670 47.41 14.06 48.20
C ASN A 670 47.51 12.54 48.01
N LYS A 671 47.42 11.78 49.11
CA LYS A 671 47.47 10.31 49.12
C LYS A 671 46.47 9.65 48.16
N TYR A 672 45.31 10.27 47.96
CA TYR A 672 44.21 9.75 47.15
C TYR A 672 44.03 10.48 45.81
N ALA A 673 45.12 11.04 45.27
CA ALA A 673 45.07 11.89 44.08
C ALA A 673 44.39 11.20 42.88
N LYS A 674 44.65 9.91 42.64
CA LYS A 674 44.04 9.19 41.49
C LYS A 674 42.59 8.82 41.77
N THR A 675 42.24 8.45 43.01
CA THR A 675 40.82 8.27 43.39
C THR A 675 40.03 9.56 43.18
N LEU A 676 40.55 10.71 43.60
CA LEU A 676 39.88 12.00 43.44
C LEU A 676 39.77 12.42 41.98
N GLU A 677 40.74 12.06 41.13
CA GLU A 677 40.67 12.27 39.69
C GLU A 677 39.48 11.50 39.06
N GLU A 678 39.32 10.22 39.40
CA GLU A 678 38.20 9.39 38.91
C GLU A 678 36.84 9.87 39.44
N LEU A 679 36.78 10.31 40.71
CA LEU A 679 35.59 10.94 41.28
C LEU A 679 35.22 12.25 40.57
N ASN A 680 36.22 13.03 40.15
CA ASN A 680 35.99 14.26 39.37
C ASN A 680 35.48 13.94 37.95
N LYS A 681 35.97 12.86 37.32
CA LYS A 681 35.42 12.35 36.04
C LYS A 681 33.97 11.89 36.18
N PHE A 682 33.62 11.20 37.28
CA PHE A 682 32.24 10.84 37.58
C PHE A 682 31.36 12.09 37.75
N LYS A 683 31.82 13.09 38.52
CA LYS A 683 31.10 14.35 38.69
C LYS A 683 30.89 15.09 37.36
N ALA A 684 31.88 15.11 36.49
CA ALA A 684 31.81 15.72 35.17
C ALA A 684 30.81 15.01 34.22
N SER A 685 30.45 13.76 34.51
CA SER A 685 29.50 12.99 33.69
C SER A 685 28.04 13.44 33.87
N GLY A 686 27.74 14.18 34.95
CA GLY A 686 26.44 14.83 35.16
C GLY A 686 25.24 13.90 35.41
N ASP A 687 24.04 14.48 35.42
CA ASP A 687 22.77 13.72 35.52
C ASP A 687 22.55 12.92 34.23
N PRO A 688 22.36 11.59 34.29
CA PRO A 688 22.07 10.76 33.12
C PRO A 688 20.70 11.05 32.49
N PHE A 689 19.82 11.79 33.18
CA PHE A 689 18.51 12.23 32.69
C PHE A 689 18.53 13.71 32.32
N ASP A 690 18.41 14.00 31.02
CA ASP A 690 18.38 15.36 30.50
C ASP A 690 17.00 16.03 30.73
N GLY A 691 16.92 17.36 30.71
CA GLY A 691 15.66 18.11 30.88
C GLY A 691 14.59 17.72 29.85
N ASP A 692 15.01 17.39 28.63
CA ASP A 692 14.13 16.97 27.54
C ASP A 692 13.55 15.55 27.74
N PHE A 693 14.16 14.71 28.59
CA PHE A 693 13.69 13.34 28.85
C PHE A 693 12.30 13.32 29.50
N PHE A 694 12.06 14.19 30.47
CA PHE A 694 10.78 14.26 31.18
C PHE A 694 9.68 14.86 30.31
N MET A 695 10.03 15.78 29.39
CA MET A 695 9.11 16.28 28.37
C MET A 695 8.67 15.17 27.40
N LEU A 696 9.61 14.31 26.98
CA LEU A 696 9.30 13.15 26.15
C LEU A 696 8.41 12.14 26.92
N LEU A 697 8.74 11.85 28.18
CA LEU A 697 7.93 10.97 29.04
C LEU A 697 6.49 11.46 29.17
N GLU A 698 6.29 12.74 29.50
CA GLU A 698 4.96 13.34 29.67
C GLU A 698 4.17 13.37 28.36
N SER A 699 4.83 13.72 27.26
CA SER A 699 4.20 13.71 25.93
C SER A 699 3.73 12.32 25.50
N VAL A 700 4.54 11.28 25.71
CA VAL A 700 4.16 9.91 25.34
C VAL A 700 3.05 9.41 26.25
N TYR A 701 3.08 9.77 27.53
CA TYR A 701 2.05 9.39 28.50
C TYR A 701 0.68 9.96 28.15
N GLU A 702 0.59 11.27 27.90
CA GLU A 702 -0.65 11.96 27.49
C GLU A 702 -1.22 11.38 26.19
N GLN A 703 -0.36 11.06 25.22
CA GLN A 703 -0.78 10.45 23.97
C GLN A 703 -1.37 9.04 24.18
N GLN A 704 -0.80 8.23 25.08
CA GLN A 704 -1.32 6.90 25.41
C GLN A 704 -2.68 6.97 26.13
N VAL A 705 -2.87 7.96 27.02
CA VAL A 705 -4.16 8.22 27.69
C VAL A 705 -5.24 8.59 26.67
N MET A 706 -4.95 9.52 25.76
CA MET A 706 -5.88 9.95 24.72
C MET A 706 -6.27 8.78 23.80
N LEU A 707 -5.29 7.97 23.37
CA LEU A 707 -5.52 6.79 22.54
C LEU A 707 -6.42 5.77 23.24
N LEU A 708 -6.21 5.54 24.54
CA LEU A 708 -7.04 4.61 25.32
C LEU A 708 -8.49 5.09 25.41
N GLU A 709 -8.72 6.40 25.55
CA GLU A 709 -10.06 6.99 25.58
C GLU A 709 -10.79 6.80 24.23
N ILE A 710 -10.10 7.05 23.12
CA ILE A 710 -10.64 6.85 21.76
C ILE A 710 -10.95 5.36 21.53
N LEU A 711 -10.05 4.45 21.90
CA LEU A 711 -10.26 3.00 21.84
C LEU A 711 -11.46 2.57 22.69
N HIS A 712 -11.66 3.17 23.87
CA HIS A 712 -12.80 2.90 24.73
C HIS A 712 -14.13 3.34 24.11
N LYS A 713 -14.15 4.52 23.48
CA LYS A 713 -15.33 5.03 22.75
C LYS A 713 -15.68 4.14 21.55
N GLN A 714 -14.67 3.73 20.78
CA GLN A 714 -14.88 2.87 19.61
C GLN A 714 -15.32 1.46 19.97
N LYS A 715 -14.76 0.86 21.03
CA LYS A 715 -15.24 -0.42 21.56
C LYS A 715 -16.72 -0.35 21.94
N ARG A 716 -17.15 0.69 22.66
CA ARG A 716 -18.57 0.89 23.02
C ARG A 716 -19.47 0.99 21.79
N LYS A 717 -19.03 1.71 20.76
CA LYS A 717 -19.74 1.83 19.47
C LYS A 717 -19.88 0.48 18.79
N LEU A 718 -18.81 -0.32 18.72
CA LEU A 718 -18.81 -1.66 18.13
C LEU A 718 -19.64 -2.66 18.94
N ASP A 719 -19.64 -2.59 20.27
CA ASP A 719 -20.49 -3.40 21.14
C ASP A 719 -21.98 -3.10 20.91
N LYS A 720 -22.34 -1.82 20.75
CA LYS A 720 -23.70 -1.41 20.38
C LYS A 720 -24.10 -1.92 19.00
N LYS A 721 -23.20 -1.83 18.01
CA LYS A 721 -23.41 -2.39 16.65
C LYS A 721 -23.61 -3.89 16.68
N LEU A 722 -22.78 -4.64 17.40
CA LEU A 722 -22.90 -6.09 17.52
C LEU A 722 -24.21 -6.51 18.20
N LYS A 723 -24.65 -5.78 19.23
CA LYS A 723 -25.95 -5.99 19.89
C LYS A 723 -27.11 -5.72 18.91
N ASN A 724 -27.04 -4.64 18.15
CA ASN A 724 -28.05 -4.31 17.13
C ASN A 724 -28.11 -5.38 16.03
N ILE A 725 -26.98 -5.91 15.56
CA ILE A 725 -26.96 -6.99 14.54
C ILE A 725 -27.65 -8.25 15.05
N LYS A 726 -27.34 -8.69 16.28
CA LYS A 726 -28.00 -9.85 16.89
C LYS A 726 -29.51 -9.62 17.00
N TYR A 727 -29.90 -8.40 17.36
CA TYR A 727 -31.31 -8.02 17.47
C TYR A 727 -32.03 -7.96 16.11
N TRP A 728 -31.39 -7.38 15.08
CA TRP A 728 -31.92 -7.32 13.71
C TRP A 728 -31.99 -8.69 13.03
N LYS A 729 -31.09 -9.61 13.36
CA LYS A 729 -31.17 -11.01 12.95
C LYS A 729 -32.42 -11.69 13.53
N LYS A 730 -32.78 -11.42 14.80
CA LYS A 730 -34.04 -11.89 15.40
C LYS A 730 -35.26 -11.28 14.70
N ILE A 731 -35.29 -9.96 14.51
CA ILE A 731 -36.41 -9.28 13.83
C ILE A 731 -36.59 -9.79 12.40
N SER A 732 -35.50 -9.96 11.64
CA SER A 732 -35.55 -10.44 10.25
C SER A 732 -36.20 -11.82 10.16
N ASN A 733 -35.94 -12.70 11.13
CA ASN A 733 -36.57 -14.01 11.20
C ASN A 733 -38.05 -13.90 11.59
N VAL A 734 -38.40 -13.04 12.57
CA VAL A 734 -39.78 -12.80 13.01
C VAL A 734 -40.66 -12.21 11.90
N VAL A 735 -40.16 -11.19 11.19
CA VAL A 735 -40.85 -10.55 10.05
C VAL A 735 -41.06 -11.55 8.92
N PHE A 736 -40.07 -12.40 8.65
CA PHE A 736 -40.16 -13.42 7.61
C PHE A 736 -41.19 -14.51 7.94
N VAL A 737 -41.18 -15.04 9.16
CA VAL A 737 -42.16 -16.03 9.64
C VAL A 737 -43.58 -15.44 9.64
N THR A 738 -43.73 -14.18 10.07
CA THR A 738 -45.01 -13.45 10.05
C THR A 738 -45.55 -13.28 8.64
N ALA A 739 -44.72 -12.84 7.70
CA ALA A 739 -45.10 -12.69 6.29
C ALA A 739 -45.51 -14.05 5.69
N PHE A 740 -44.78 -15.12 5.99
CA PHE A 740 -45.09 -16.46 5.50
C PHE A 740 -46.41 -17.02 6.05
N VAL A 741 -46.65 -16.88 7.36
CA VAL A 741 -47.91 -17.30 7.99
C VAL A 741 -49.09 -16.50 7.44
N SER A 742 -48.92 -15.19 7.20
CA SER A 742 -49.96 -14.37 6.58
C SER A 742 -50.28 -14.83 5.15
N VAL A 743 -49.27 -15.17 4.34
CA VAL A 743 -49.44 -15.70 2.98
C VAL A 743 -50.13 -17.07 2.99
N LEU A 744 -49.78 -17.96 3.92
CA LEU A 744 -50.44 -19.26 4.10
C LEU A 744 -51.91 -19.10 4.51
N ILE A 745 -52.22 -18.19 5.43
CA ILE A 745 -53.60 -17.91 5.84
C ILE A 745 -54.41 -17.34 4.68
N PHE A 746 -53.86 -16.38 3.92
CA PHE A 746 -54.54 -15.83 2.74
C PHE A 746 -54.75 -16.85 1.62
N SER A 747 -53.83 -17.80 1.45
CA SER A 747 -53.97 -18.86 0.43
C SER A 747 -54.94 -19.96 0.85
N VAL A 748 -55.03 -20.33 2.14
CA VAL A 748 -56.06 -21.25 2.66
C VAL A 748 -57.46 -20.61 2.56
N VAL A 749 -57.60 -19.31 2.87
CA VAL A 749 -58.86 -18.58 2.73
C VAL A 749 -59.29 -18.49 1.26
N ALA A 750 -58.36 -18.21 0.34
CA ALA A 750 -58.64 -18.19 -1.10
C ALA A 750 -59.05 -19.58 -1.64
N ALA A 751 -58.42 -20.66 -1.16
CA ALA A 751 -58.73 -22.04 -1.52
C ALA A 751 -60.09 -22.52 -0.97
N ALA A 752 -60.47 -22.10 0.24
CA ALA A 752 -61.77 -22.44 0.85
C ALA A 752 -62.97 -21.78 0.13
N VAL A 753 -62.74 -20.66 -0.56
CA VAL A 753 -63.79 -19.91 -1.29
C VAL A 753 -63.94 -20.41 -2.75
N ALA A 754 -62.95 -21.09 -3.32
CA ALA A 754 -62.93 -21.52 -4.72
C ALA A 754 -62.70 -23.03 -4.88
N ALA A 755 -63.77 -23.84 -4.72
CA ALA A 755 -63.94 -25.25 -5.10
C ALA A 755 -62.83 -26.30 -4.80
N PRO A 756 -63.17 -27.49 -4.24
CA PRO A 756 -62.19 -28.48 -3.75
C PRO A 756 -61.04 -28.95 -4.67
N PRO A 757 -61.20 -29.11 -6.02
CA PRO A 757 -60.14 -29.72 -6.84
C PRO A 757 -58.97 -28.78 -7.19
N VAL A 758 -59.11 -27.46 -7.01
CA VAL A 758 -58.10 -26.48 -7.41
C VAL A 758 -57.02 -26.28 -6.32
N VAL A 759 -57.32 -26.72 -5.11
CA VAL A 759 -56.48 -26.57 -3.92
C VAL A 759 -55.15 -27.35 -4.02
N THR A 760 -55.13 -28.48 -4.73
CA THR A 760 -53.94 -29.34 -4.86
C THR A 760 -52.95 -28.86 -5.92
N ALA A 761 -53.41 -28.21 -7.00
CA ALA A 761 -52.55 -27.72 -8.06
C ALA A 761 -51.89 -26.37 -7.72
N LEU A 762 -52.59 -25.48 -7.02
CA LEU A 762 -52.03 -24.17 -6.62
C LEU A 762 -51.01 -24.30 -5.47
N ALA A 763 -51.19 -25.26 -4.56
CA ALA A 763 -50.25 -25.53 -3.46
C ALA A 763 -48.89 -26.05 -3.98
N ALA A 764 -48.86 -26.74 -5.12
CA ALA A 764 -47.63 -27.21 -5.75
C ALA A 764 -46.89 -26.10 -6.54
N ALA A 765 -47.62 -25.14 -7.12
CA ALA A 765 -47.04 -24.06 -7.91
C ALA A 765 -46.44 -22.91 -7.08
N LEU A 766 -46.83 -22.76 -5.81
CA LEU A 766 -46.28 -21.76 -4.88
C LEU A 766 -45.07 -22.27 -4.07
N ALA A 767 -44.65 -23.53 -4.29
CA ALA A 767 -43.46 -24.11 -3.67
C ALA A 767 -42.17 -23.64 -4.38
N VAL A 768 -41.83 -22.36 -4.25
CA VAL A 768 -40.44 -21.92 -4.38
C VAL A 768 -39.72 -22.34 -3.09
N PRO A 769 -38.54 -22.97 -3.13
CA PRO A 769 -37.86 -23.42 -1.92
C PRO A 769 -37.46 -22.22 -1.05
N ILE A 770 -38.24 -21.95 -0.01
CA ILE A 770 -38.03 -20.92 1.01
C ILE A 770 -36.69 -21.10 1.74
N GLY A 771 -36.19 -22.34 1.81
CA GLY A 771 -34.85 -22.65 2.31
C GLY A 771 -33.72 -21.88 1.62
N SER A 772 -33.88 -21.44 0.37
CA SER A 772 -32.84 -20.69 -0.36
C SER A 772 -32.71 -19.24 0.13
N ILE A 773 -33.80 -18.59 0.52
CA ILE A 773 -33.84 -17.17 0.90
C ILE A 773 -33.59 -16.98 2.41
N GLY A 774 -34.11 -17.88 3.25
CA GLY A 774 -33.80 -17.90 4.69
C GLY A 774 -32.32 -18.19 4.98
N LYS A 775 -31.72 -19.13 4.24
CA LYS A 775 -30.27 -19.38 4.28
C LYS A 775 -29.48 -18.17 3.79
N TRP A 776 -29.97 -17.46 2.76
CA TRP A 776 -29.36 -16.25 2.25
C TRP A 776 -29.36 -15.09 3.27
N CYS A 777 -30.50 -14.78 3.91
CA CYS A 777 -30.57 -13.76 4.97
C CYS A 777 -29.69 -14.11 6.17
N ASN A 778 -29.71 -15.37 6.62
CA ASN A 778 -28.87 -15.83 7.72
C ASN A 778 -27.37 -15.78 7.34
N HIS A 779 -27.02 -16.13 6.11
CA HIS A 779 -25.65 -16.04 5.59
C HIS A 779 -25.16 -14.59 5.50
N LEU A 780 -26.00 -13.66 5.03
CA LEU A 780 -25.68 -12.23 4.99
C LEU A 780 -25.48 -11.62 6.38
N TRP A 781 -26.39 -11.89 7.32
CA TRP A 781 -26.25 -11.41 8.69
C TRP A 781 -25.05 -12.04 9.41
N LYS A 782 -24.76 -13.32 9.14
CA LYS A 782 -23.57 -14.00 9.67
C LYS A 782 -22.28 -13.38 9.11
N LYS A 783 -22.25 -13.02 7.83
CA LYS A 783 -21.11 -12.32 7.21
C LYS A 783 -20.87 -10.95 7.85
N TYR A 784 -21.93 -10.18 8.09
CA TYR A 784 -21.84 -8.87 8.74
C TYR A 784 -21.48 -8.96 10.24
N GLU A 785 -22.05 -9.94 10.96
CA GLU A 785 -21.70 -10.25 12.34
C GLU A 785 -20.20 -10.61 12.47
N THR A 786 -19.68 -11.44 11.57
CA THR A 786 -18.24 -11.79 11.52
C THR A 786 -17.37 -10.57 11.26
N ALA A 787 -17.77 -9.67 10.35
CA ALA A 787 -17.02 -8.44 10.08
C ALA A 787 -16.96 -7.50 11.29
N VAL A 788 -18.08 -7.26 11.98
CA VAL A 788 -18.11 -6.42 13.18
C VAL A 788 -17.39 -7.06 14.38
N LYS A 789 -17.43 -8.39 14.51
CA LYS A 789 -16.60 -9.13 15.48
C LYS A 789 -15.10 -8.94 15.21
N GLY A 790 -14.67 -9.08 13.96
CA GLY A 790 -13.28 -8.83 13.60
C GLY A 790 -12.82 -7.40 13.94
N GLN A 791 -13.68 -6.40 13.73
CA GLN A 791 -13.35 -5.00 14.04
C GLN A 791 -13.20 -4.79 15.55
N LYS A 792 -14.06 -5.46 16.33
CA LYS A 792 -14.00 -5.45 17.78
C LYS A 792 -12.73 -6.14 18.30
N ASP A 793 -12.30 -7.24 17.69
CA ASP A 793 -11.08 -7.96 18.08
C ASP A 793 -9.82 -7.13 17.83
N ILE A 794 -9.78 -6.39 16.71
CA ILE A 794 -8.71 -5.41 16.42
C ILE A 794 -8.69 -4.28 17.47
N VAL A 795 -9.85 -3.70 17.80
CA VAL A 795 -9.94 -2.66 18.85
C VAL A 795 -9.58 -3.20 20.24
N LEU A 796 -9.94 -4.45 20.54
CA LEU A 796 -9.61 -5.09 21.82
C LEU A 796 -8.11 -5.32 21.97
N SER A 797 -7.45 -5.83 20.93
CA SER A 797 -6.00 -6.04 20.93
C SER A 797 -5.21 -4.73 21.07
N MET A 798 -5.61 -3.67 20.35
CA MET A 798 -5.03 -2.33 20.52
C MET A 798 -5.23 -1.79 21.95
N ARG A 799 -6.41 -2.00 22.56
CA ARG A 799 -6.67 -1.58 23.94
C ARG A 799 -5.80 -2.33 24.95
N ILE A 800 -5.61 -3.64 24.76
CA ILE A 800 -4.75 -4.46 25.62
C ILE A 800 -3.31 -3.97 25.50
N GLY A 801 -2.83 -3.71 24.28
CA GLY A 801 -1.50 -3.15 24.01
C GLY A 801 -1.29 -1.81 24.71
N ALA A 802 -2.19 -0.84 24.49
CA ALA A 802 -2.10 0.49 25.10
C ALA A 802 -2.08 0.43 26.65
N TYR A 803 -2.92 -0.44 27.24
CA TYR A 803 -2.95 -0.61 28.70
C TYR A 803 -1.65 -1.21 29.27
N VAL A 804 -1.09 -2.22 28.60
CA VAL A 804 0.19 -2.82 29.00
C VAL A 804 1.32 -1.79 28.91
N THR A 805 1.35 -1.01 27.81
CA THR A 805 2.32 0.07 27.62
C THR A 805 2.23 1.14 28.70
N MET A 806 1.03 1.60 29.05
CA MET A 806 0.85 2.56 30.15
C MET A 806 1.40 2.02 31.47
N LYS A 807 1.12 0.75 31.79
CA LYS A 807 1.61 0.12 33.01
C LYS A 807 3.14 -0.01 33.03
N ASP A 808 3.74 -0.36 31.89
CA ASP A 808 5.20 -0.44 31.79
C ASP A 808 5.85 0.94 31.90
N MET A 809 5.24 1.98 31.32
CA MET A 809 5.70 3.37 31.47
C MET A 809 5.60 3.87 32.91
N ASP A 810 4.52 3.55 33.64
CA ASP A 810 4.40 3.86 35.07
C ASP A 810 5.52 3.19 35.88
N ASN A 811 5.85 1.94 35.58
CA ASN A 811 6.96 1.25 36.23
C ASN A 811 8.30 1.94 35.92
N ILE A 812 8.58 2.24 34.64
CA ILE A 812 9.80 2.93 34.22
C ILE A 812 9.92 4.26 34.95
N ARG A 813 8.86 5.07 35.01
CA ARG A 813 8.84 6.34 35.74
C ARG A 813 9.25 6.18 37.20
N VAL A 814 8.63 5.22 37.90
CA VAL A 814 8.95 4.94 39.31
C VAL A 814 10.41 4.52 39.49
N HIS A 815 10.96 3.69 38.59
CA HIS A 815 12.36 3.26 38.69
C HIS A 815 13.34 4.39 38.32
N VAL A 816 13.00 5.25 37.35
CA VAL A 816 13.77 6.45 37.00
C VAL A 816 13.83 7.42 38.18
N ASP A 817 12.71 7.70 38.83
CA ASP A 817 12.66 8.58 40.01
C ASP A 817 13.53 8.03 41.15
N ARG A 818 13.50 6.71 41.38
CA ARG A 818 14.37 6.04 42.37
C ARG A 818 15.84 6.13 42.01
N LEU A 819 16.21 5.90 40.74
CA LEU A 819 17.60 5.99 40.30
C LEU A 819 18.11 7.43 40.42
N LYS A 820 17.28 8.43 40.11
CA LYS A 820 17.61 9.85 40.27
C LYS A 820 17.94 10.18 41.71
N ILE A 821 17.12 9.75 42.66
CA ILE A 821 17.36 9.96 44.11
C ILE A 821 18.70 9.34 44.52
N GLU A 822 19.00 8.12 44.09
CA GLU A 822 20.27 7.48 44.44
C GLU A 822 21.47 8.17 43.78
N MET A 823 21.34 8.63 42.53
CA MET A 823 22.36 9.40 41.83
C MET A 823 22.67 10.71 42.56
N GLU A 824 21.65 11.48 42.94
CA GLU A 824 21.82 12.72 43.72
C GLU A 824 22.53 12.43 45.05
N SER A 825 22.16 11.35 45.73
CA SER A 825 22.82 10.93 46.97
C SER A 825 24.29 10.50 46.77
N MET A 826 24.63 9.92 45.61
CA MET A 826 26.01 9.58 45.24
C MET A 826 26.82 10.84 44.91
N MET A 827 26.26 11.76 44.12
CA MET A 827 26.89 13.04 43.77
C MET A 827 27.19 13.88 45.01
N GLN A 828 26.31 13.92 46.01
CA GLN A 828 26.57 14.63 47.27
C GLN A 828 27.79 14.08 48.02
N LYS A 829 27.98 12.76 48.04
CA LYS A 829 29.14 12.13 48.70
C LYS A 829 30.43 12.38 47.93
N VAL A 830 30.36 12.33 46.60
CA VAL A 830 31.47 12.65 45.71
C VAL A 830 31.88 14.12 45.88
N ASP A 831 30.91 15.02 45.95
CA ASP A 831 31.14 16.44 46.18
C ASP A 831 31.80 16.73 47.53
N PHE A 832 31.38 16.02 48.58
CA PHE A 832 32.02 16.13 49.89
C PHE A 832 33.49 15.67 49.84
N ALA A 833 33.77 14.53 49.20
CA ALA A 833 35.15 14.03 49.01
C ALA A 833 36.04 15.00 48.21
N LEU A 834 35.49 15.65 47.18
CA LEU A 834 36.23 16.59 46.33
C LEU A 834 36.45 17.95 47.00
N LYS A 835 35.52 18.40 47.86
CA LYS A 835 35.65 19.65 48.62
C LYS A 835 36.67 19.52 49.75
N GLU A 836 36.57 18.46 50.54
CA GLU A 836 37.47 18.18 51.67
C GLU A 836 38.69 17.33 51.24
N LYS A 837 39.18 17.54 50.02
CA LYS A 837 40.22 16.72 49.40
C LYS A 837 41.54 16.71 50.19
N GLU A 838 41.84 17.75 50.96
CA GLU A 838 43.07 17.87 51.76
C GLU A 838 43.01 17.04 53.06
N GLU A 839 41.82 16.63 53.50
CA GLU A 839 41.61 15.84 54.73
C GLU A 839 41.45 14.35 54.43
N GLU A 840 42.47 13.54 54.75
CA GLU A 840 42.50 12.10 54.49
C GLU A 840 41.29 11.37 55.13
N VAL A 841 40.86 11.81 56.31
CA VAL A 841 39.75 11.21 57.06
C VAL A 841 38.42 11.44 56.33
N ALA A 842 38.18 12.63 55.78
CA ALA A 842 36.97 12.98 55.04
C ALA A 842 36.85 12.18 53.73
N VAL A 843 37.97 12.02 53.00
CA VAL A 843 38.01 11.20 51.77
C VAL A 843 37.73 9.73 52.08
N ARG A 844 38.33 9.17 53.14
CA ARG A 844 38.08 7.77 53.56
C ARG A 844 36.63 7.52 53.96
N LEU A 845 36.03 8.45 54.70
CA LEU A 845 34.62 8.35 55.12
C LEU A 845 33.69 8.39 53.91
N SER A 846 33.93 9.31 52.97
CA SER A 846 33.16 9.43 51.73
C SER A 846 33.26 8.17 50.87
N MET A 847 34.47 7.61 50.70
CA MET A 847 34.68 6.40 49.93
C MET A 847 34.02 5.16 50.57
N HIS A 848 33.99 5.09 51.90
CA HIS A 848 33.25 4.03 52.60
C HIS A 848 31.73 4.13 52.36
N GLU A 849 31.17 5.33 52.40
CA GLU A 849 29.74 5.53 52.12
C GLU A 849 29.38 5.30 50.64
N ILE A 850 30.26 5.69 49.71
CA ILE A 850 30.14 5.41 48.27
C ILE A 850 30.14 3.90 48.04
N SER A 851 31.11 3.18 48.65
CA SER A 851 31.19 1.72 48.58
C SER A 851 29.91 1.06 49.09
N LYS A 852 29.38 1.49 50.24
CA LYS A 852 28.15 0.95 50.82
C LYS A 852 26.92 1.12 49.92
N LYS A 853 26.84 2.22 49.17
CA LYS A 853 25.71 2.50 48.28
C LYS A 853 25.89 2.00 46.84
N PHE A 854 27.10 1.58 46.47
CA PHE A 854 27.44 1.23 45.10
C PHE A 854 26.59 0.08 44.53
N ASP A 855 26.36 -0.97 45.33
CA ASP A 855 25.57 -2.12 44.90
C ASP A 855 24.10 -1.74 44.68
N VAL A 856 23.53 -0.94 45.58
CA VAL A 856 22.15 -0.43 45.45
C VAL A 856 22.03 0.46 44.21
N PHE A 857 23.02 1.32 43.96
CA PHE A 857 23.05 2.16 42.77
C PHE A 857 23.12 1.33 41.48
N THR A 858 23.94 0.27 41.46
CA THR A 858 24.04 -0.69 40.36
C THR A 858 22.70 -1.40 40.10
N GLU A 859 22.07 -1.91 41.16
CA GLU A 859 20.75 -2.56 41.08
C GLU A 859 19.68 -1.63 40.48
N ARG A 860 19.65 -0.35 40.89
CA ARG A 860 18.70 0.62 40.33
C ARG A 860 18.92 0.89 38.84
N ILE A 861 20.16 0.89 38.36
CA ILE A 861 20.46 1.04 36.92
C ILE A 861 19.93 -0.16 36.14
N GLU A 862 20.11 -1.37 36.66
CA GLU A 862 19.62 -2.61 36.05
C GLU A 862 18.08 -2.65 36.01
N GLU A 863 17.41 -2.30 37.11
CA GLU A 863 15.94 -2.25 37.18
C GLU A 863 15.32 -1.31 36.12
N VAL A 864 15.93 -0.16 35.85
CA VAL A 864 15.47 0.77 34.81
C VAL A 864 15.67 0.17 33.42
N GLY A 865 16.84 -0.43 33.15
CA GLY A 865 17.16 -1.06 31.87
C GLY A 865 16.28 -2.26 31.55
N ASP A 866 15.99 -3.10 32.55
CA ASP A 866 15.13 -4.27 32.41
C ASP A 866 13.68 -3.88 32.11
N ASN A 867 13.16 -2.85 32.78
CA ASN A 867 11.81 -2.35 32.53
C ASN A 867 11.69 -1.65 31.16
N ALA A 868 12.72 -0.92 30.71
CA ALA A 868 12.75 -0.34 29.36
C ALA A 868 12.75 -1.44 28.29
N THR A 869 13.58 -2.47 28.47
CA THR A 869 13.64 -3.64 27.59
C THR A 869 12.31 -4.40 27.56
N LYS A 870 11.69 -4.59 28.72
CA LYS A 870 10.37 -5.23 28.85
C LYS A 870 9.29 -4.43 28.14
N CYS A 871 9.27 -3.11 28.31
CA CYS A 871 8.32 -2.22 27.63
C CYS A 871 8.49 -2.30 26.11
N SER A 872 9.72 -2.24 25.60
CA SER A 872 10.06 -2.38 24.18
C SER A 872 9.61 -3.74 23.60
N LYS A 873 9.83 -4.84 24.33
CA LYS A 873 9.34 -6.17 23.93
C LYS A 873 7.82 -6.24 23.92
N ASN A 874 7.15 -5.70 24.94
CA ASN A 874 5.70 -5.72 25.06
C ASN A 874 5.02 -4.90 23.96
N ILE A 875 5.52 -3.71 23.63
CA ILE A 875 4.96 -2.88 22.54
C ILE A 875 5.17 -3.55 21.16
N THR A 876 6.33 -4.19 20.93
CA THR A 876 6.62 -4.93 19.70
C THR A 876 5.71 -6.15 19.53
N LEU A 877 5.47 -6.88 20.62
CA LEU A 877 4.54 -8.01 20.66
C LEU A 877 3.10 -7.54 20.45
N ALA A 878 2.69 -6.44 21.07
CA ALA A 878 1.35 -5.87 20.89
C ALA A 878 1.12 -5.40 19.44
N ARG A 879 2.10 -4.76 18.80
CA ARG A 879 2.07 -4.43 17.35
C ARG A 879 1.86 -5.67 16.49
N THR A 880 2.62 -6.73 16.76
CA THR A 880 2.52 -8.01 16.04
C THR A 880 1.15 -8.66 16.19
N ILE A 881 0.55 -8.60 17.39
CA ILE A 881 -0.80 -9.13 17.65
C ILE A 881 -1.85 -8.34 16.86
N VAL A 882 -1.79 -6.99 16.89
CA VAL A 882 -2.72 -6.13 16.15
C VAL A 882 -2.59 -6.38 14.64
N LEU A 883 -1.37 -6.47 14.12
CA LEU A 883 -1.08 -6.85 12.74
C LEU A 883 -1.70 -8.20 12.37
N ARG A 884 -1.49 -9.23 13.20
CA ARG A 884 -2.06 -10.56 12.97
C ARG A 884 -3.59 -10.53 12.92
N HIS A 885 -4.23 -9.75 13.79
CA HIS A 885 -5.68 -9.58 13.78
C HIS A 885 -6.18 -8.86 12.52
N ILE A 886 -5.45 -7.84 12.04
CA ILE A 886 -5.73 -7.16 10.77
C ILE A 886 -5.60 -8.13 9.58
N LEU A 887 -4.53 -8.94 9.54
CA LEU A 887 -4.28 -9.90 8.47
C LEU A 887 -5.23 -11.10 8.46
N SER A 888 -5.79 -11.44 9.63
CA SER A 888 -6.82 -12.49 9.78
C SER A 888 -8.24 -12.02 9.46
N PHE A 889 -8.43 -10.73 9.13
CA PHE A 889 -9.72 -10.15 8.84
C PHE A 889 -10.24 -10.65 7.47
N PRO A 890 -11.45 -11.22 7.37
CA PRO A 890 -11.95 -11.74 6.10
C PRO A 890 -12.35 -10.60 5.15
N SER A 891 -11.46 -10.22 4.23
CA SER A 891 -11.76 -9.36 3.10
C SER A 891 -12.48 -10.15 2.01
N SER A 892 -13.55 -9.59 1.44
CA SER A 892 -14.26 -10.18 0.30
C SER A 892 -13.52 -10.09 -1.05
N SER A 893 -12.19 -10.01 -1.03
CA SER A 893 -11.34 -9.96 -2.22
C SER A 893 -9.88 -10.22 -1.82
N ASP A 894 -9.29 -11.29 -2.36
CA ASP A 894 -7.91 -11.75 -2.14
C ASP A 894 -6.81 -10.83 -2.72
N SER A 895 -7.13 -9.61 -3.16
CA SER A 895 -6.15 -8.70 -3.79
C SER A 895 -5.62 -7.59 -2.88
N GLY A 896 -6.11 -7.48 -1.64
CA GLY A 896 -5.76 -6.39 -0.71
C GLY A 896 -4.70 -6.72 0.34
N GLN A 897 -4.19 -7.95 0.36
CA GLN A 897 -3.31 -8.43 1.43
C GLN A 897 -1.87 -7.91 1.30
N GLY A 898 -1.41 -7.55 0.08
CA GLY A 898 -0.04 -7.08 -0.17
C GLY A 898 0.25 -5.65 0.33
N ASN A 899 -0.59 -4.69 -0.04
CA ASN A 899 -0.30 -3.27 0.21
C ASN A 899 -0.47 -2.83 1.68
N LEU A 900 -1.23 -3.57 2.48
CA LEU A 900 -1.37 -3.29 3.92
C LEU A 900 -0.24 -3.93 4.74
N ILE A 901 0.40 -4.98 4.22
CA ILE A 901 1.60 -5.58 4.82
C ILE A 901 2.79 -4.64 4.58
N GLU A 902 3.00 -4.18 3.34
CA GLU A 902 4.09 -3.25 2.98
C GLU A 902 4.07 -1.92 3.76
N ALA A 903 2.89 -1.38 4.03
CA ALA A 903 2.76 -0.10 4.75
C ALA A 903 2.90 -0.20 6.28
N ILE A 904 2.93 -1.41 6.86
CA ILE A 904 3.02 -1.61 8.32
C ILE A 904 4.28 -2.41 8.73
N THR A 905 5.00 -3.04 7.78
CA THR A 905 6.32 -3.66 8.00
C THR A 905 7.51 -2.71 7.81
N LEU A 906 7.29 -1.52 7.24
CA LEU A 906 8.18 -0.35 7.39
C LEU A 906 7.82 0.38 8.68
#